data_AF-A0A450WCD9-F1
#
_entry.id   AF-A0A450WCD9-F1
#
_cell.length_a   1.000
_cell.length_b   1.000
_cell.length_c   1.000
_cell.angle_alpha   90.00
_cell.angle_beta   90.00
_cell.angle_gamma   90.00
#
_symmetry.space_group_name_H-M   'P 1'
#
loop_
_entity.id
_entity.type
_entity.pdbx_description
1 polymer ?
#
loop_
_entity_poly.entity_id
_entity_poly.type
_entity_poly.pdbx_seq_one_letter_code
_entity_poly.pdbx_strand_id
1 'polypeptide(L)'
;MSTEIQKAFAIRGGATGGDPDQFYVERDADNRIFELLDEGKHCYLFAPKQSGKSSLAFHLQRRFREQGTCCVYIDLSVAFTIDDERVKKQIASDVCQQFVEELESIFSELDECRADKTDVQWLEEDGADPAGLLVRVVTEQLVTPGEKRYLLFLDESDTIDALPPKGREALASALAELMATTGGESYPITFCLLGSLPPASLEQWNPSLTAPLLECERIDDFTREQINVFLPAIKPAFSKCAPDDVLDICFEQAEGHPYLTQLLLHQATAIGDKSRTRLSQSLQDFVKDELLSKPHFTLDNTEQRILFPEFRDGLPLYKTLLDDDLPEDKKDLRQIALYLSGLAAFRDPGERLQLCLRNPIFSGYFSKKWLENTDKKINPPPCPNTHKVAPEIVELVESVFCKMPDGTPGPYKLVENTGRELFKDQFYEFRLMDPNTRRPFTLQLFKGLDRTGGDLWRRVARTLVRVSGYRHETLPEIEDGGARKIGDGVDGKPEEFAYVVIRAGGTTLAESSHVIEALQNDKRRALVQFARLAEALVKLHENRLVHRNLHPRAIDVLEKFDAEDAPEDWILRLTRFEMSDLVDDLLWDLYENNKSPPSRQKLSVEEARQLYAGETEDLVYLAPERLALLFESEGEEMLEGLYSDVFSLGMVVYRWFVSDLPKDRVDAVFAEEDYDRSAHKDLVGFMIDEIKKAPSRKVPEKLKTLLEKMLDFDSPRTRPTAFQIVSEIAASLDDIEKDWDEGGAEKRFMVAYMVDPMRDYFQHRGWIHGDRNVAEEDLIELLRNDLSASVLTYSRRGSAPFEKPPQGKT
;
A
#
# COMPACT_ATOMS: atom_id res chain seq x y z
N MET A 1 -7.60 -30.94 -29.57
CA MET A 1 -7.94 -31.36 -28.19
C MET A 1 -7.26 -30.51 -27.12
N SER A 2 -5.94 -30.56 -26.87
CA SER A 2 -5.35 -29.71 -25.80
C SER A 2 -5.50 -28.19 -26.04
N THR A 3 -5.45 -27.75 -27.30
CA THR A 3 -5.59 -26.34 -27.71
C THR A 3 -7.04 -25.82 -27.66
N GLU A 4 -8.04 -26.70 -27.69
CA GLU A 4 -9.46 -26.32 -27.57
C GLU A 4 -9.87 -26.22 -26.10
N ILE A 5 -9.36 -27.12 -25.25
CA ILE A 5 -9.56 -27.07 -23.79
C ILE A 5 -8.84 -25.86 -23.19
N GLN A 6 -7.61 -25.54 -23.63
CA GLN A 6 -6.91 -24.32 -23.21
C GLN A 6 -7.60 -23.02 -23.65
N LYS A 7 -8.33 -23.02 -24.76
CA LYS A 7 -9.15 -21.87 -25.19
C LYS A 7 -10.45 -21.73 -24.39
N ALA A 8 -10.99 -22.83 -23.87
CA ALA A 8 -12.21 -22.85 -23.07
C ALA A 8 -12.04 -22.21 -21.68
N PHE A 9 -10.81 -22.22 -21.15
CA PHE A 9 -10.45 -21.66 -19.85
C PHE A 9 -9.59 -20.39 -19.99
N ALA A 10 -9.97 -19.46 -20.89
CA ALA A 10 -9.28 -18.17 -20.98
C ALA A 10 -9.50 -17.37 -19.68
N ILE A 11 -8.56 -17.50 -18.74
CA ILE A 11 -8.61 -16.81 -17.44
C ILE A 11 -8.41 -15.31 -17.68
N ARG A 12 -9.52 -14.57 -17.66
CA ARG A 12 -9.55 -13.13 -17.47
C ARG A 12 -10.63 -12.84 -16.43
N GLY A 13 -10.36 -11.95 -15.48
CA GLY A 13 -11.22 -11.63 -14.33
C GLY A 13 -12.55 -10.93 -14.66
N GLY A 14 -13.13 -11.19 -15.83
CA GLY A 14 -14.36 -10.62 -16.34
C GLY A 14 -14.78 -11.31 -17.64
N ALA A 15 -16.09 -11.38 -17.89
CA ALA A 15 -16.66 -12.09 -19.03
C ALA A 15 -16.34 -11.37 -20.35
N THR A 16 -15.30 -11.80 -21.08
CA THR A 16 -15.19 -11.53 -22.52
C THR A 16 -14.56 -12.71 -23.26
N GLY A 17 -15.24 -13.20 -24.30
CA GLY A 17 -14.62 -13.93 -25.41
C GLY A 17 -15.08 -15.37 -25.71
N GLY A 18 -15.97 -15.97 -24.92
CA GLY A 18 -16.56 -17.31 -25.18
C GLY A 18 -18.08 -17.31 -24.97
N ASP A 19 -18.77 -18.41 -25.32
CA ASP A 19 -20.19 -18.61 -24.96
C ASP A 19 -20.30 -18.58 -23.42
N PRO A 20 -20.89 -17.52 -22.81
CA PRO A 20 -20.84 -17.29 -21.37
C PRO A 20 -21.44 -18.44 -20.55
N ASP A 21 -22.40 -19.16 -21.14
CA ASP A 21 -23.16 -20.20 -20.44
C ASP A 21 -22.49 -21.56 -20.45
N GLN A 22 -21.49 -21.79 -21.31
CA GLN A 22 -20.87 -23.11 -21.43
C GLN A 22 -20.13 -23.52 -20.14
N PHE A 23 -19.74 -22.54 -19.33
CA PHE A 23 -18.98 -22.72 -18.08
C PHE A 23 -19.53 -21.89 -16.92
N TYR A 24 -20.76 -21.37 -17.06
CA TYR A 24 -21.44 -20.68 -15.96
C TYR A 24 -21.88 -21.70 -14.90
N VAL A 25 -21.61 -21.39 -13.64
CA VAL A 25 -22.01 -22.22 -12.50
C VAL A 25 -23.20 -21.55 -11.83
N GLU A 26 -24.37 -22.18 -11.96
CA GLU A 26 -25.61 -21.70 -11.37
C GLU A 26 -25.60 -21.91 -9.84
N ARG A 27 -25.93 -20.85 -9.10
CA ARG A 27 -26.04 -20.89 -7.63
C ARG A 27 -27.49 -20.87 -7.19
N ASP A 28 -27.72 -21.25 -5.93
CA ASP A 28 -29.06 -21.23 -5.34
C ASP A 28 -29.66 -19.82 -5.32
N ALA A 29 -28.82 -18.79 -5.12
CA ALA A 29 -29.25 -17.39 -5.13
C ALA A 29 -29.68 -16.89 -6.52
N ASP A 30 -29.15 -17.46 -7.60
CA ASP A 30 -29.37 -16.97 -8.97
C ASP A 30 -30.86 -17.06 -9.35
N ASN A 31 -31.54 -18.15 -8.95
CA ASN A 31 -32.97 -18.32 -9.22
C ASN A 31 -33.83 -17.34 -8.41
N ARG A 32 -33.45 -17.07 -7.16
CA ARG A 32 -34.15 -16.08 -6.33
C ARG A 32 -34.02 -14.68 -6.92
N ILE A 33 -32.83 -14.31 -7.38
CA ILE A 33 -32.55 -13.03 -8.02
C ILE A 33 -33.34 -12.91 -9.33
N PHE A 34 -33.35 -13.97 -10.14
CA PHE A 34 -34.16 -14.00 -11.37
C PHE A 34 -35.65 -13.76 -11.09
N GLU A 35 -36.24 -14.45 -10.10
CA GLU A 35 -37.64 -14.26 -9.71
C GLU A 35 -37.94 -12.82 -9.28
N LEU A 36 -37.08 -12.23 -8.45
CA LEU A 36 -37.26 -10.84 -7.99
C LEU A 36 -37.23 -9.85 -9.16
N LEU A 37 -36.26 -9.99 -10.07
CA LEU A 37 -36.15 -9.12 -11.24
C LEU A 37 -37.30 -9.30 -12.23
N ASP A 38 -37.81 -10.52 -12.41
CA ASP A 38 -38.98 -10.80 -13.28
C ASP A 38 -40.29 -10.24 -12.69
N GLU A 39 -40.40 -10.20 -11.36
CA GLU A 39 -41.46 -9.49 -10.63
C GLU A 39 -41.34 -7.96 -10.70
N GLY A 40 -40.27 -7.43 -11.29
CA GLY A 40 -40.02 -5.99 -11.42
C GLY A 40 -39.41 -5.35 -10.18
N LYS A 41 -38.96 -6.13 -9.19
CA LYS A 41 -38.34 -5.61 -7.97
C LYS A 41 -36.89 -5.22 -8.23
N HIS A 42 -36.48 -4.06 -7.70
CA HIS A 42 -35.08 -3.65 -7.77
C HIS A 42 -34.24 -4.47 -6.81
N CYS A 43 -33.03 -4.86 -7.23
CA CYS A 43 -32.13 -5.67 -6.41
C CYS A 43 -30.77 -5.00 -6.22
N TYR A 44 -30.19 -5.19 -5.04
CA TYR A 44 -28.77 -4.94 -4.79
C TYR A 44 -28.06 -6.27 -4.53
N LEU A 45 -27.17 -6.65 -5.43
CA LEU A 45 -26.38 -7.87 -5.36
C LEU A 45 -25.02 -7.54 -4.75
N PHE A 46 -24.78 -8.03 -3.53
CA PHE A 46 -23.54 -7.74 -2.81
C PHE A 46 -22.71 -9.00 -2.56
N ALA A 47 -21.46 -8.94 -2.97
CA ALA A 47 -20.47 -9.98 -2.75
C ALA A 47 -19.05 -9.42 -2.91
N PRO A 48 -18.01 -10.13 -2.44
CA PRO A 48 -16.62 -9.75 -2.72
C PRO A 48 -16.34 -9.51 -4.21
N LYS A 49 -15.27 -8.78 -4.49
CA LYS A 49 -14.71 -8.74 -5.85
C LYS A 49 -14.36 -10.17 -6.28
N GLN A 50 -14.52 -10.44 -7.58
CA GLN A 50 -14.22 -11.75 -8.18
C GLN A 50 -15.11 -12.92 -7.69
N SER A 51 -16.26 -12.63 -7.08
CA SER A 51 -17.30 -13.63 -6.76
C SER A 51 -18.22 -13.98 -7.94
N GLY A 52 -17.94 -13.47 -9.15
CA GLY A 52 -18.73 -13.76 -10.35
C GLY A 52 -20.03 -12.98 -10.48
N LYS A 53 -20.12 -11.78 -9.86
CA LYS A 53 -21.26 -10.87 -9.96
C LYS A 53 -21.57 -10.47 -11.41
N SER A 54 -20.57 -9.97 -12.14
CA SER A 54 -20.70 -9.60 -13.55
C SER A 54 -21.07 -10.80 -14.41
N SER A 55 -20.50 -11.99 -14.14
CA SER A 55 -20.89 -13.23 -14.83
C SER A 55 -22.37 -13.56 -14.63
N LEU A 56 -22.90 -13.40 -13.40
CA LEU A 56 -24.33 -13.56 -13.13
C LEU A 56 -25.16 -12.51 -13.88
N ALA A 57 -24.74 -11.24 -13.92
CA ALA A 57 -25.43 -10.20 -14.67
C ALA A 57 -25.54 -10.55 -16.16
N PHE A 58 -24.47 -11.03 -16.80
CA PHE A 58 -24.49 -11.47 -18.20
C PHE A 58 -25.39 -12.70 -18.42
N HIS A 59 -25.36 -13.66 -17.49
CA HIS A 59 -26.23 -14.85 -17.54
C HIS A 59 -27.71 -14.47 -17.44
N LEU A 60 -28.08 -13.62 -16.47
CA LEU A 60 -29.44 -13.10 -16.31
C LEU A 60 -29.86 -12.25 -17.52
N GLN A 61 -28.99 -11.37 -18.00
CA GLN A 61 -29.22 -10.53 -19.19
C GLN A 61 -29.61 -11.39 -20.39
N ARG A 62 -28.90 -12.49 -20.66
CA ARG A 62 -29.25 -13.39 -21.77
C ARG A 62 -30.62 -14.04 -21.56
N ARG A 63 -30.88 -14.57 -20.36
CA ARG A 63 -32.16 -15.21 -20.02
C ARG A 63 -33.36 -14.25 -20.15
N PHE A 64 -33.19 -12.99 -19.77
CA PHE A 64 -34.22 -11.95 -19.91
C PHE A 64 -34.40 -11.47 -21.36
N ARG A 65 -33.32 -11.35 -22.14
CA ARG A 65 -33.42 -11.04 -23.58
C ARG A 65 -34.17 -12.12 -24.36
N GLU A 66 -33.96 -13.39 -24.03
CA GLU A 66 -34.73 -14.51 -24.61
C GLU A 66 -36.24 -14.42 -24.32
N GLN A 67 -36.62 -13.72 -23.24
CA GLN A 67 -38.02 -13.44 -22.88
C GLN A 67 -38.55 -12.11 -23.44
N GLY A 68 -37.73 -11.36 -24.19
CA GLY A 68 -38.11 -10.10 -24.83
C GLY A 68 -37.92 -8.84 -23.97
N THR A 69 -37.17 -8.90 -22.87
CA THR A 69 -36.80 -7.74 -22.04
C THR A 69 -35.56 -7.03 -22.62
N CYS A 70 -35.61 -5.71 -22.81
CA CYS A 70 -34.42 -4.91 -23.18
C CYS A 70 -33.51 -4.81 -21.95
N CYS A 71 -32.34 -5.43 -22.03
CA CYS A 71 -31.37 -5.41 -20.93
C CYS A 71 -30.20 -4.49 -21.26
N VAL A 72 -29.91 -3.57 -20.35
CA VAL A 72 -28.81 -2.61 -20.40
C VAL A 72 -27.82 -2.98 -19.30
N TYR A 73 -26.53 -2.95 -19.60
CA TYR A 73 -25.46 -3.21 -18.64
C TYR A 73 -24.50 -2.02 -18.65
N ILE A 74 -24.21 -1.47 -17.48
CA ILE A 74 -23.35 -0.31 -17.30
C ILE A 74 -22.29 -0.66 -16.27
N ASP A 75 -21.03 -0.49 -16.64
CA ASP A 75 -19.92 -0.52 -15.70
C ASP A 75 -19.67 0.91 -15.20
N LEU A 76 -20.03 1.18 -13.95
CA LEU A 76 -19.93 2.52 -13.39
C LEU A 76 -18.49 3.00 -13.22
N SER A 77 -17.51 2.09 -13.22
CA SER A 77 -16.08 2.46 -13.17
C SER A 77 -15.60 3.08 -14.48
N VAL A 78 -16.24 2.72 -15.60
CA VAL A 78 -15.97 3.31 -16.92
C VAL A 78 -16.79 4.60 -17.09
N ALA A 79 -18.03 4.61 -16.59
CA ALA A 79 -18.93 5.76 -16.69
C ALA A 79 -18.39 7.01 -15.97
N PHE A 80 -17.66 6.82 -14.86
CA PHE A 80 -17.11 7.92 -14.07
C PHE A 80 -15.59 7.98 -14.19
N THR A 81 -15.05 8.87 -15.04
CA THR A 81 -13.61 9.18 -15.04
C THR A 81 -13.25 10.01 -13.81
N ILE A 82 -12.64 9.38 -12.81
CA ILE A 82 -12.06 10.05 -11.64
C ILE A 82 -10.62 10.43 -12.00
N ASP A 83 -10.42 11.65 -12.48
CA ASP A 83 -9.11 12.16 -12.90
C ASP A 83 -8.61 13.21 -11.87
N ASP A 84 -7.38 13.07 -11.37
CA ASP A 84 -6.86 13.76 -10.17
C ASP A 84 -6.84 15.30 -10.28
N GLU A 85 -6.74 15.85 -11.51
CA GLU A 85 -6.83 17.30 -11.73
C GLU A 85 -8.27 17.85 -11.66
N ARG A 86 -9.30 17.00 -11.79
CA ARG A 86 -10.72 17.41 -11.82
C ARG A 86 -11.44 17.30 -10.47
N VAL A 87 -10.83 16.69 -9.46
CA VAL A 87 -11.38 16.49 -8.10
C VAL A 87 -11.77 17.81 -7.41
N LYS A 88 -11.18 18.95 -7.82
CA LYS A 88 -11.51 20.27 -7.25
C LYS A 88 -12.76 20.95 -7.84
N LYS A 89 -13.41 20.38 -8.86
CA LYS A 89 -14.52 21.05 -9.57
C LYS A 89 -15.71 20.19 -9.99
N GLN A 90 -15.68 18.87 -9.82
CA GLN A 90 -16.80 18.04 -10.26
C GLN A 90 -18.05 18.32 -9.42
N ILE A 91 -19.00 19.04 -10.02
CA ILE A 91 -20.27 19.42 -9.40
C ILE A 91 -21.33 18.35 -9.70
N ALA A 92 -22.44 18.34 -8.94
CA ALA A 92 -23.50 17.33 -9.10
C ALA A 92 -24.03 17.22 -10.54
N SER A 93 -23.97 18.30 -11.32
CA SER A 93 -24.33 18.31 -12.75
C SER A 93 -23.43 17.41 -13.58
N ASP A 94 -22.13 17.41 -13.31
CA ASP A 94 -21.15 16.68 -14.11
C ASP A 94 -21.32 15.17 -13.94
N VAL A 95 -21.63 14.71 -12.71
CA VAL A 95 -21.85 13.29 -12.41
C VAL A 95 -23.13 12.78 -13.08
N CYS A 96 -24.24 13.50 -12.93
CA CYS A 96 -25.49 13.09 -13.56
C CYS A 96 -25.38 13.17 -15.09
N GLN A 97 -24.64 14.17 -15.62
CA GLN A 97 -24.37 14.29 -17.04
C GLN A 97 -23.60 13.10 -17.60
N GLN A 98 -22.50 12.70 -16.96
CA GLN A 98 -21.72 11.53 -17.37
C GLN A 98 -22.56 10.25 -17.40
N PHE A 99 -23.42 10.07 -16.39
CA PHE A 99 -24.32 8.91 -16.34
C PHE A 99 -25.35 8.92 -17.49
N VAL A 100 -25.92 10.08 -17.83
CA VAL A 100 -26.83 10.19 -18.98
C VAL A 100 -26.11 9.95 -20.30
N GLU A 101 -24.91 10.51 -20.50
CA GLU A 101 -24.11 10.35 -21.71
C GLU A 101 -23.76 8.87 -21.96
N GLU A 102 -23.37 8.15 -20.90
CA GLU A 102 -23.09 6.71 -20.98
C GLU A 102 -24.36 5.90 -21.29
N LEU A 103 -25.48 6.23 -20.64
CA LEU A 103 -26.77 5.62 -20.96
C LEU A 103 -27.14 5.84 -22.43
N GLU A 104 -27.11 7.09 -22.92
CA GLU A 104 -27.44 7.43 -24.29
C GLU A 104 -26.58 6.66 -25.29
N SER A 105 -25.26 6.59 -25.02
CA SER A 105 -24.31 5.81 -25.81
C SER A 105 -24.76 4.35 -25.93
N ILE A 106 -25.00 3.66 -24.80
CA ILE A 106 -25.39 2.24 -24.78
C ILE A 106 -26.75 2.01 -25.46
N PHE A 107 -27.73 2.87 -25.20
CA PHE A 107 -29.05 2.78 -25.83
C PHE A 107 -28.95 2.95 -27.36
N SER A 108 -28.04 3.78 -27.86
CA SER A 108 -27.84 4.00 -29.30
C SER A 108 -27.22 2.80 -30.04
N GLU A 109 -26.44 1.99 -29.32
CA GLU A 109 -25.78 0.78 -29.83
C GLU A 109 -26.68 -0.45 -29.84
N LEU A 110 -27.70 -0.50 -28.95
CA LEU A 110 -28.63 -1.62 -28.85
C LEU A 110 -29.76 -1.50 -29.87
N ASP A 111 -29.71 -2.30 -30.95
CA ASP A 111 -30.75 -2.35 -31.99
C ASP A 111 -32.17 -2.60 -31.42
N GLU A 112 -32.28 -3.32 -30.31
CA GLU A 112 -33.54 -3.59 -29.60
C GLU A 112 -34.13 -2.37 -28.90
N CYS A 113 -33.30 -1.37 -28.59
CA CYS A 113 -33.64 -0.20 -27.78
C CYS A 113 -33.55 1.11 -28.61
N ARG A 114 -33.21 1.04 -29.91
CA ARG A 114 -33.33 2.15 -30.88
C ARG A 114 -34.78 2.55 -31.12
N ALA A 115 -35.17 3.73 -30.63
CA ALA A 115 -36.33 4.46 -31.13
C ALA A 115 -35.88 5.47 -32.19
N ASP A 116 -36.71 5.74 -33.19
CA ASP A 116 -36.45 6.75 -34.23
C ASP A 116 -36.26 8.14 -33.59
N LYS A 117 -35.01 8.62 -33.54
CA LYS A 117 -34.56 9.97 -33.11
C LYS A 117 -34.82 10.33 -31.65
N THR A 118 -33.78 10.25 -30.83
CA THR A 118 -33.71 10.90 -29.51
C THR A 118 -32.38 11.64 -29.40
N ASP A 119 -32.29 12.85 -29.98
CA ASP A 119 -31.28 13.81 -29.53
C ASP A 119 -31.72 14.24 -28.12
N VAL A 120 -30.97 13.85 -27.08
CA VAL A 120 -31.26 14.27 -25.70
C VAL A 120 -31.14 15.79 -25.61
N GLN A 121 -32.23 16.47 -25.28
CA GLN A 121 -32.22 17.94 -25.15
C GLN A 121 -31.82 18.34 -23.73
N TRP A 122 -30.58 18.80 -23.59
CA TRP A 122 -30.10 19.52 -22.41
C TRP A 122 -30.61 20.97 -22.45
N LEU A 123 -31.38 21.39 -21.45
CA LEU A 123 -31.85 22.77 -21.30
C LEU A 123 -30.78 23.59 -20.55
N GLU A 124 -30.63 24.88 -20.85
CA GLU A 124 -29.66 25.76 -20.17
C GLU A 124 -29.90 25.90 -18.63
N GLU A 125 -31.06 25.47 -18.13
CA GLU A 125 -31.45 25.44 -16.70
C GLU A 125 -30.92 24.19 -15.93
N ASP A 126 -30.28 23.24 -16.63
CA ASP A 126 -29.88 21.91 -16.13
C ASP A 126 -28.79 21.92 -15.04
N GLY A 127 -28.13 23.06 -14.80
CA GLY A 127 -27.17 23.21 -13.69
C GLY A 127 -27.80 23.25 -12.29
N ALA A 128 -29.12 23.47 -12.18
CA ALA A 128 -29.79 23.67 -10.89
C ALA A 128 -30.38 22.40 -10.25
N ASP A 129 -30.81 21.42 -11.07
CA ASP A 129 -31.33 20.12 -10.59
C ASP A 129 -30.90 18.95 -11.50
N PRO A 130 -29.64 18.50 -11.41
CA PRO A 130 -29.12 17.40 -12.20
C PRO A 130 -29.80 16.05 -11.94
N ALA A 131 -30.30 15.84 -10.73
CA ALA A 131 -30.96 14.60 -10.34
C ALA A 131 -32.34 14.50 -11.00
N GLY A 132 -33.14 15.57 -10.93
CA GLY A 132 -34.43 15.63 -11.60
C GLY A 132 -34.31 15.52 -13.12
N LEU A 133 -33.22 16.04 -13.70
CA LEU A 133 -32.92 15.85 -15.12
C LEU A 133 -32.65 14.38 -15.46
N LEU A 134 -31.83 13.68 -14.67
CA LEU A 134 -31.58 12.24 -14.84
C LEU A 134 -32.90 11.47 -14.87
N VAL A 135 -33.75 11.73 -13.88
CA VAL A 135 -35.07 11.09 -13.74
C VAL A 135 -35.90 11.33 -15.00
N ARG A 136 -35.99 12.58 -15.44
CA ARG A 136 -36.74 12.99 -16.64
C ARG A 136 -36.19 12.35 -17.92
N VAL A 137 -34.88 12.39 -18.15
CA VAL A 137 -34.28 11.84 -19.37
C VAL A 137 -34.49 10.33 -19.44
N VAL A 138 -34.27 9.61 -18.34
CA VAL A 138 -34.47 8.16 -18.29
C VAL A 138 -35.94 7.78 -18.53
N THR A 139 -36.88 8.44 -17.84
CA THR A 139 -38.30 8.07 -17.87
C THR A 139 -39.08 8.62 -19.08
N GLU A 140 -38.68 9.76 -19.65
CA GLU A 140 -39.43 10.42 -20.73
C GLU A 140 -38.75 10.27 -22.10
N GLN A 141 -37.42 10.18 -22.15
CA GLN A 141 -36.66 10.23 -23.42
C GLN A 141 -36.04 8.87 -23.78
N LEU A 142 -35.39 8.20 -22.84
CA LEU A 142 -34.70 6.93 -23.11
C LEU A 142 -35.65 5.72 -23.04
N VAL A 143 -36.60 5.74 -22.09
CA VAL A 143 -37.56 4.65 -21.90
C VAL A 143 -38.98 5.18 -22.05
N THR A 144 -39.44 5.29 -23.31
CA THR A 144 -40.80 5.77 -23.57
C THR A 144 -41.86 4.84 -22.96
N PRO A 145 -42.92 5.38 -22.34
CA PRO A 145 -43.99 4.57 -21.78
C PRO A 145 -44.70 3.71 -22.84
N GLY A 146 -44.52 2.39 -22.79
CA GLY A 146 -45.28 1.42 -23.57
C GLY A 146 -44.47 0.34 -24.30
N GLU A 147 -45.02 -0.89 -24.28
CA GLU A 147 -44.65 -2.12 -25.01
C GLU A 147 -43.41 -2.94 -24.57
N LYS A 148 -42.34 -2.37 -23.98
CA LYS A 148 -41.12 -3.14 -23.61
C LYS A 148 -40.73 -2.99 -22.14
N ARG A 149 -40.30 -4.09 -21.50
CA ARG A 149 -39.68 -4.09 -20.15
C ARG A 149 -38.18 -3.81 -20.27
N TYR A 150 -37.64 -3.00 -19.38
CA TYR A 150 -36.24 -2.62 -19.32
C TYR A 150 -35.61 -3.11 -18.02
N LEU A 151 -34.44 -3.73 -18.12
CA LEU A 151 -33.65 -4.16 -16.97
C LEU A 151 -32.25 -3.55 -17.06
N LEU A 152 -31.91 -2.68 -16.11
CA LEU A 152 -30.64 -1.97 -16.05
C LEU A 152 -29.76 -2.61 -14.97
N PHE A 153 -28.65 -3.21 -15.39
CA PHE A 153 -27.58 -3.67 -14.52
C PHE A 153 -26.55 -2.55 -14.34
N LEU A 154 -26.31 -2.15 -13.10
CA LEU A 154 -25.31 -1.16 -12.71
C LEU A 154 -24.19 -1.86 -11.94
N ASP A 155 -23.12 -2.26 -12.63
CA ASP A 155 -21.97 -2.94 -12.04
C ASP A 155 -20.92 -1.96 -11.51
N GLU A 156 -20.07 -2.45 -10.61
CA GLU A 156 -19.09 -1.65 -9.85
C GLU A 156 -19.77 -0.45 -9.16
N SER A 157 -20.94 -0.67 -8.53
CA SER A 157 -21.67 0.36 -7.79
C SER A 157 -20.88 0.96 -6.64
N ASP A 158 -19.80 0.30 -6.21
CA ASP A 158 -18.83 0.80 -5.25
C ASP A 158 -18.19 2.14 -5.71
N THR A 159 -18.14 2.40 -7.02
CA THR A 159 -17.62 3.65 -7.60
C THR A 159 -18.42 4.88 -7.19
N ILE A 160 -19.72 4.70 -6.88
CA ILE A 160 -20.58 5.76 -6.38
C ILE A 160 -20.06 6.28 -5.03
N ASP A 161 -19.45 5.42 -4.21
CA ASP A 161 -18.91 5.83 -2.91
C ASP A 161 -17.69 6.74 -3.04
N ALA A 162 -16.89 6.54 -4.10
CA ALA A 162 -15.70 7.33 -4.40
C ALA A 162 -16.03 8.72 -4.98
N LEU A 163 -17.28 8.98 -5.37
CA LEU A 163 -17.70 10.27 -5.89
C LEU A 163 -17.68 11.36 -4.80
N PRO A 164 -17.46 12.64 -5.15
CA PRO A 164 -17.59 13.75 -4.22
C PRO A 164 -18.97 13.77 -3.54
N PRO A 165 -19.09 14.15 -2.25
CA PRO A 165 -20.33 13.98 -1.48
C PRO A 165 -21.60 14.49 -2.16
N LYS A 166 -21.54 15.69 -2.77
CA LYS A 166 -22.69 16.27 -3.48
C LYS A 166 -23.08 15.52 -4.76
N GLY A 167 -22.10 15.02 -5.50
CA GLY A 167 -22.35 14.22 -6.71
C GLY A 167 -22.93 12.86 -6.35
N ARG A 168 -22.39 12.22 -5.31
CA ARG A 168 -22.89 10.98 -4.73
C ARG A 168 -24.34 11.10 -4.26
N GLU A 169 -24.65 12.11 -3.44
CA GLU A 169 -26.00 12.36 -2.93
C GLU A 169 -27.00 12.65 -4.06
N ALA A 170 -26.60 13.41 -5.08
CA ALA A 170 -27.46 13.72 -6.23
C ALA A 170 -27.80 12.46 -7.05
N LEU A 171 -26.78 11.67 -7.42
CA LEU A 171 -26.98 10.42 -8.17
C LEU A 171 -27.80 9.41 -7.36
N ALA A 172 -27.50 9.23 -6.07
CA ALA A 172 -28.23 8.34 -5.19
C ALA A 172 -29.70 8.76 -5.04
N SER A 173 -29.98 10.06 -4.97
CA SER A 173 -31.35 10.59 -4.93
C SER A 173 -32.09 10.37 -6.24
N ALA A 174 -31.42 10.56 -7.38
CA ALA A 174 -32.01 10.29 -8.69
C ALA A 174 -32.32 8.80 -8.88
N LEU A 175 -31.43 7.90 -8.46
CA LEU A 175 -31.66 6.46 -8.46
C LEU A 175 -32.85 6.07 -7.55
N ALA A 176 -32.93 6.65 -6.35
CA ALA A 176 -34.04 6.40 -5.43
C ALA A 176 -35.38 6.87 -6.02
N GLU A 177 -35.41 8.05 -6.64
CA GLU A 177 -36.60 8.57 -7.32
C GLU A 177 -36.99 7.73 -8.54
N LEU A 178 -36.02 7.30 -9.34
CA LEU A 178 -36.24 6.37 -10.44
C LEU A 178 -36.84 5.05 -9.94
N MET A 179 -36.25 4.42 -8.92
CA MET A 179 -36.77 3.17 -8.37
C MET A 179 -38.17 3.34 -7.74
N ALA A 180 -38.45 4.47 -7.11
CA ALA A 180 -39.78 4.75 -6.54
C ALA A 180 -40.85 5.02 -7.60
N THR A 181 -40.46 5.46 -8.80
CA THR A 181 -41.36 5.76 -9.92
C THR A 181 -41.48 4.62 -10.93
N THR A 182 -40.62 3.60 -10.83
CA THR A 182 -40.51 2.45 -11.75
C THR A 182 -40.88 1.13 -11.06
N GLY A 183 -40.73 -0.03 -11.73
CA GLY A 183 -41.13 -1.34 -11.19
C GLY A 183 -42.62 -1.71 -11.33
N GLY A 184 -43.40 -0.96 -12.12
CA GLY A 184 -44.82 -1.20 -12.38
C GLY A 184 -45.20 -1.11 -13.87
N GLU A 185 -46.48 -1.32 -14.21
CA GLU A 185 -46.96 -1.32 -15.61
C GLU A 185 -46.77 0.03 -16.33
N SER A 186 -46.75 1.15 -15.59
CA SER A 186 -46.61 2.49 -16.17
C SER A 186 -45.20 2.83 -16.62
N TYR A 187 -44.18 2.35 -15.89
CA TYR A 187 -42.75 2.54 -16.19
C TYR A 187 -42.00 1.24 -15.89
N PRO A 188 -41.94 0.30 -16.85
CA PRO A 188 -41.44 -1.05 -16.64
C PRO A 188 -39.90 -1.08 -16.66
N ILE A 189 -39.25 -0.29 -15.81
CA ILE A 189 -37.81 -0.25 -15.59
C ILE A 189 -37.52 -0.97 -14.28
N THR A 190 -36.58 -1.91 -14.31
CA THR A 190 -36.07 -2.60 -13.13
C THR A 190 -34.56 -2.38 -13.04
N PHE A 191 -34.06 -2.19 -11.82
CA PHE A 191 -32.65 -1.87 -11.56
C PHE A 191 -32.02 -3.02 -10.78
N CYS A 192 -30.83 -3.43 -11.19
CA CYS A 192 -30.01 -4.40 -10.50
C CYS A 192 -28.63 -3.79 -10.26
N LEU A 193 -28.36 -3.37 -9.02
CA LEU A 193 -27.06 -2.84 -8.63
C LEU A 193 -26.16 -4.00 -8.24
N LEU A 194 -24.92 -4.02 -8.72
CA LEU A 194 -23.90 -5.00 -8.33
C LEU A 194 -22.74 -4.28 -7.67
N GLY A 195 -22.44 -4.69 -6.44
CA GLY A 195 -21.42 -4.03 -5.64
C GLY A 195 -20.75 -4.98 -4.66
N SER A 196 -19.82 -4.42 -3.93
CA SER A 196 -19.06 -5.10 -2.90
C SER A 196 -19.10 -4.32 -1.57
N LEU A 197 -19.89 -3.25 -1.47
CA LEU A 197 -20.14 -2.51 -0.24
C LEU A 197 -21.28 -3.13 0.59
N PRO A 198 -21.24 -2.98 1.93
CA PRO A 198 -22.35 -3.39 2.78
C PRO A 198 -23.65 -2.68 2.40
N PRO A 199 -24.83 -3.33 2.47
CA PRO A 199 -26.12 -2.66 2.25
C PRO A 199 -26.32 -1.41 3.12
N ALA A 200 -25.75 -1.39 4.33
CA ALA A 200 -25.78 -0.22 5.22
C ALA A 200 -25.05 1.02 4.65
N SER A 201 -24.12 0.85 3.71
CA SER A 201 -23.45 1.96 3.03
C SER A 201 -24.41 2.70 2.09
N LEU A 202 -25.38 2.00 1.48
CA LEU A 202 -26.37 2.62 0.59
C LEU A 202 -27.28 3.60 1.37
N GLU A 203 -27.60 3.29 2.63
CA GLU A 203 -28.37 4.19 3.51
C GLU A 203 -27.65 5.53 3.74
N GLN A 204 -26.31 5.53 3.73
CA GLN A 204 -25.51 6.75 3.88
C GLN A 204 -25.56 7.62 2.62
N TRP A 205 -25.72 7.01 1.44
CA TRP A 205 -25.87 7.75 0.19
C TRP A 205 -27.26 8.36 0.07
N ASN A 206 -28.29 7.55 0.34
CA ASN A 206 -29.67 7.99 0.46
C ASN A 206 -30.45 6.98 1.32
N PRO A 207 -31.10 7.41 2.41
CA PRO A 207 -31.85 6.52 3.31
C PRO A 207 -32.99 5.72 2.64
N SER A 208 -33.40 6.11 1.44
CA SER A 208 -34.44 5.43 0.67
C SER A 208 -33.89 4.24 -0.15
N LEU A 209 -32.57 4.15 -0.38
CA LEU A 209 -31.94 3.07 -1.16
C LEU A 209 -31.78 1.75 -0.38
N THR A 210 -32.78 1.38 0.41
CA THR A 210 -32.89 0.09 1.10
C THR A 210 -34.33 -0.41 1.06
N ALA A 211 -34.64 -1.48 1.77
CA ALA A 211 -36.00 -2.01 1.82
C ALA A 211 -37.00 -0.92 2.26
N PRO A 212 -38.15 -0.76 1.57
CA PRO A 212 -38.71 -1.69 0.58
C PRO A 212 -38.33 -1.43 -0.89
N LEU A 213 -37.50 -0.43 -1.20
CA LEU A 213 -37.18 -0.06 -2.59
C LEU A 213 -36.19 -1.03 -3.25
N LEU A 214 -35.19 -1.50 -2.49
CA LEU A 214 -34.14 -2.42 -2.96
C LEU A 214 -34.15 -3.72 -2.14
N GLU A 215 -34.27 -4.85 -2.83
CA GLU A 215 -34.07 -6.18 -2.26
C GLU A 215 -32.57 -6.53 -2.28
N CYS A 216 -31.96 -6.69 -1.11
CA CYS A 216 -30.53 -6.97 -0.99
C CYS A 216 -30.28 -8.48 -0.96
N GLU A 217 -29.57 -9.00 -1.95
CA GLU A 217 -29.26 -10.43 -2.08
C GLU A 217 -27.75 -10.67 -2.05
N ARG A 218 -27.33 -11.65 -1.25
CA ARG A 218 -25.92 -12.05 -1.09
C ARG A 218 -25.57 -13.14 -2.10
N ILE A 219 -24.40 -13.05 -2.75
CA ILE A 219 -23.91 -14.09 -3.68
C ILE A 219 -22.70 -14.82 -3.09
N ASP A 220 -22.90 -16.06 -2.69
CA ASP A 220 -21.87 -16.89 -2.07
C ASP A 220 -20.94 -17.60 -3.09
N ASP A 221 -19.81 -18.10 -2.59
CA ASP A 221 -18.87 -18.95 -3.33
C ASP A 221 -19.54 -20.31 -3.68
N PHE A 222 -19.00 -21.02 -4.67
CA PHE A 222 -19.63 -22.26 -5.17
C PHE A 222 -19.60 -23.39 -4.13
N THR A 223 -20.63 -24.23 -4.15
CA THR A 223 -20.59 -25.53 -3.46
C THR A 223 -19.82 -26.56 -4.28
N ARG A 224 -19.41 -27.66 -3.63
CA ARG A 224 -18.73 -28.76 -4.33
C ARG A 224 -19.63 -29.38 -5.41
N GLU A 225 -20.92 -29.47 -5.14
CA GLU A 225 -21.91 -30.01 -6.08
C GLU A 225 -22.09 -29.09 -7.29
N GLN A 226 -22.12 -27.77 -7.09
CA GLN A 226 -22.31 -26.77 -8.15
C GLN A 226 -21.16 -26.81 -9.17
N ILE A 227 -19.91 -27.01 -8.74
CA ILE A 227 -18.76 -27.06 -9.66
C ILE A 227 -18.72 -28.32 -10.55
N ASN A 228 -19.65 -29.26 -10.39
CA ASN A 228 -19.78 -30.42 -11.28
C ASN A 228 -20.06 -30.05 -12.74
N VAL A 229 -20.51 -28.81 -13.01
CA VAL A 229 -20.65 -28.25 -14.37
C VAL A 229 -19.34 -28.36 -15.17
N PHE A 230 -18.17 -28.34 -14.51
CA PHE A 230 -16.88 -28.47 -15.20
C PHE A 230 -16.54 -29.92 -15.61
N LEU A 231 -17.19 -30.94 -15.03
CA LEU A 231 -16.90 -32.36 -15.28
C LEU A 231 -16.85 -32.73 -16.77
N PRO A 232 -17.82 -32.34 -17.63
CA PRO A 232 -17.80 -32.68 -19.05
C PRO A 232 -16.57 -32.16 -19.79
N ALA A 233 -16.05 -31.00 -19.39
CA ALA A 233 -14.91 -30.38 -20.06
C ALA A 233 -13.55 -30.92 -19.61
N ILE A 234 -13.44 -31.36 -18.35
CA ILE A 234 -12.20 -31.96 -17.84
C ILE A 234 -12.12 -33.47 -18.08
N LYS A 235 -13.26 -34.16 -18.23
CA LYS A 235 -13.33 -35.62 -18.50
C LYS A 235 -12.39 -36.09 -19.63
N PRO A 236 -12.27 -35.40 -20.78
CA PRO A 236 -11.36 -35.80 -21.85
C PRO A 236 -9.87 -35.62 -21.53
N ALA A 237 -9.53 -34.78 -20.54
CA ALA A 237 -8.16 -34.40 -20.21
C ALA A 237 -7.50 -35.31 -19.16
N PHE A 238 -8.29 -36.05 -18.37
CA PHE A 238 -7.80 -36.85 -17.23
C PHE A 238 -8.22 -38.31 -17.32
N SER A 239 -7.26 -39.22 -17.32
CA SER A 239 -7.45 -40.67 -17.34
C SER A 239 -6.79 -41.40 -16.16
N LYS A 240 -5.78 -40.79 -15.53
CA LYS A 240 -5.06 -41.32 -14.36
C LYS A 240 -5.59 -40.77 -13.02
N CYS A 241 -6.19 -39.59 -13.05
CA CYS A 241 -6.96 -39.03 -11.95
C CYS A 241 -8.44 -39.07 -12.35
N ALA A 242 -9.34 -39.52 -11.49
CA ALA A 242 -10.76 -39.44 -11.84
C ALA A 242 -11.13 -37.95 -11.95
N PRO A 243 -11.94 -37.54 -12.94
CA PRO A 243 -12.35 -36.14 -13.10
C PRO A 243 -12.99 -35.56 -11.83
N ASP A 244 -13.71 -36.38 -11.07
CA ASP A 244 -14.27 -35.99 -9.77
C ASP A 244 -13.18 -35.71 -8.72
N ASP A 245 -12.13 -36.54 -8.67
CA ASP A 245 -10.97 -36.29 -7.80
C ASP A 245 -10.25 -34.98 -8.18
N VAL A 246 -10.23 -34.61 -9.46
CA VAL A 246 -9.62 -33.34 -9.91
C VAL A 246 -10.41 -32.16 -9.39
N LEU A 247 -11.75 -32.22 -9.43
CA LEU A 247 -12.59 -31.20 -8.83
C LEU A 247 -12.40 -31.13 -7.31
N ASP A 248 -12.33 -32.27 -6.63
CA ASP A 248 -12.07 -32.33 -5.18
C ASP A 248 -10.75 -31.62 -4.82
N ILE A 249 -9.66 -31.95 -5.52
CA ILE A 249 -8.35 -31.33 -5.25
C ILE A 249 -8.40 -29.80 -5.43
N CYS A 250 -9.08 -29.32 -6.47
CA CYS A 250 -9.21 -27.88 -6.71
C CYS A 250 -10.10 -27.23 -5.65
N PHE A 251 -11.20 -27.91 -5.26
CA PHE A 251 -12.11 -27.45 -4.23
C PHE A 251 -11.47 -27.43 -2.85
N GLU A 252 -10.62 -28.39 -2.50
CA GLU A 252 -9.84 -28.43 -1.25
C GLU A 252 -8.94 -27.20 -1.07
N GLN A 253 -8.63 -26.44 -2.12
CA GLN A 253 -7.78 -25.23 -2.07
C GLN A 253 -8.56 -23.94 -2.29
N ALA A 254 -9.45 -23.90 -3.27
CA ALA A 254 -10.25 -22.71 -3.57
C ALA A 254 -11.54 -22.62 -2.75
N GLU A 255 -12.00 -23.75 -2.22
CA GLU A 255 -13.30 -23.96 -1.58
C GLU A 255 -14.46 -23.27 -2.33
N GLY A 256 -14.45 -23.39 -3.65
CA GLY A 256 -15.52 -22.82 -4.49
C GLY A 256 -15.41 -21.33 -4.78
N HIS A 257 -14.35 -20.64 -4.34
CA HIS A 257 -14.06 -19.27 -4.78
C HIS A 257 -14.09 -19.23 -6.33
N PRO A 258 -14.95 -18.41 -6.97
CA PRO A 258 -15.21 -18.53 -8.41
C PRO A 258 -13.98 -18.42 -9.30
N TYR A 259 -13.20 -17.34 -9.15
CA TYR A 259 -11.97 -17.13 -9.92
C TYR A 259 -10.90 -18.22 -9.63
N LEU A 260 -10.58 -18.46 -8.36
CA LEU A 260 -9.56 -19.45 -7.98
C LEU A 260 -9.93 -20.87 -8.41
N THR A 261 -11.21 -21.25 -8.36
CA THR A 261 -11.68 -22.56 -8.83
C THR A 261 -11.36 -22.74 -10.31
N GLN A 262 -11.69 -21.75 -11.16
CA GLN A 262 -11.39 -21.81 -12.58
C GLN A 262 -9.88 -21.78 -12.86
N LEU A 263 -9.13 -20.96 -12.11
CA LEU A 263 -7.67 -20.89 -12.21
C LEU A 263 -6.99 -22.23 -11.89
N LEU A 264 -7.38 -22.87 -10.79
CA LEU A 264 -6.82 -24.17 -10.40
C LEU A 264 -7.21 -25.28 -11.38
N LEU A 265 -8.45 -25.26 -11.92
CA LEU A 265 -8.86 -26.21 -12.95
C LEU A 265 -8.07 -26.03 -14.25
N HIS A 266 -7.91 -24.80 -14.71
CA HIS A 266 -7.05 -24.51 -15.86
C HIS A 266 -5.62 -24.97 -15.60
N GLN A 267 -5.06 -24.66 -14.43
CA GLN A 267 -3.71 -25.08 -14.07
C GLN A 267 -3.58 -26.61 -13.99
N ALA A 268 -4.59 -27.31 -13.49
CA ALA A 268 -4.64 -28.77 -13.50
C ALA A 268 -4.55 -29.32 -14.93
N THR A 269 -5.28 -28.71 -15.88
CA THR A 269 -5.21 -29.12 -17.30
C THR A 269 -3.84 -28.82 -17.92
N ALA A 270 -3.17 -27.73 -17.52
CA ALA A 270 -1.84 -27.37 -17.98
C ALA A 270 -0.75 -28.32 -17.43
N ILE A 271 -0.86 -28.72 -16.15
CA ILE A 271 0.01 -29.72 -15.52
C ILE A 271 -0.14 -31.10 -16.20
N GLY A 272 -1.36 -31.41 -16.65
CA GLY A 272 -1.70 -32.61 -17.39
C GLY A 272 -2.00 -33.83 -16.51
N ASP A 273 -2.29 -34.95 -17.18
CA ASP A 273 -2.83 -36.17 -16.56
C ASP A 273 -1.80 -36.93 -15.67
N LYS A 274 -1.86 -36.63 -14.37
CA LYS A 274 -1.08 -37.24 -13.28
C LYS A 274 -2.01 -38.03 -12.34
N SER A 275 -1.45 -38.80 -11.40
CA SER A 275 -2.24 -39.43 -10.32
C SER A 275 -2.73 -38.37 -9.32
N ARG A 276 -3.82 -38.65 -8.57
CA ARG A 276 -4.41 -37.75 -7.56
C ARG A 276 -3.34 -37.08 -6.67
N THR A 277 -2.46 -37.88 -6.06
CA THR A 277 -1.39 -37.38 -5.17
C THR A 277 -0.40 -36.45 -5.88
N ARG A 278 0.01 -36.77 -7.11
CA ARG A 278 0.99 -35.94 -7.85
C ARG A 278 0.37 -34.67 -8.39
N LEU A 279 -0.90 -34.73 -8.81
CA LEU A 279 -1.64 -33.55 -9.26
C LEU A 279 -1.87 -32.58 -8.10
N SER A 280 -2.34 -33.09 -6.96
CA SER A 280 -2.50 -32.33 -5.72
C SER A 280 -1.20 -31.65 -5.30
N GLN A 281 -0.08 -32.38 -5.25
CA GLN A 281 1.23 -31.78 -4.95
C GLN A 281 1.62 -30.68 -5.95
N SER A 282 1.47 -30.93 -7.26
CA SER A 282 1.83 -29.92 -8.28
C SER A 282 0.95 -28.65 -8.20
N LEU A 283 -0.32 -28.78 -7.81
CA LEU A 283 -1.19 -27.63 -7.58
C LEU A 283 -0.82 -26.89 -6.30
N GLN A 284 -0.47 -27.59 -5.22
CA GLN A 284 0.05 -26.98 -4.00
C GLN A 284 1.36 -26.22 -4.25
N ASP A 285 2.26 -26.80 -5.05
CA ASP A 285 3.52 -26.15 -5.45
C ASP A 285 3.22 -24.88 -6.25
N PHE A 286 2.26 -24.92 -7.19
CA PHE A 286 1.81 -23.72 -7.92
C PHE A 286 1.22 -22.65 -7.00
N VAL A 287 0.32 -23.03 -6.09
CA VAL A 287 -0.27 -22.09 -5.11
C VAL A 287 0.84 -21.42 -4.31
N LYS A 288 1.80 -22.19 -3.79
CA LYS A 288 2.88 -21.67 -2.97
C LYS A 288 3.85 -20.78 -3.77
N ASP A 289 4.29 -21.24 -4.93
CA ASP A 289 5.41 -20.65 -5.66
C ASP A 289 4.97 -19.55 -6.65
N GLU A 290 3.67 -19.49 -7.00
CA GLU A 290 3.13 -18.49 -7.94
C GLU A 290 2.04 -17.60 -7.33
N LEU A 291 1.16 -18.12 -6.46
CA LEU A 291 0.07 -17.31 -5.87
C LEU A 291 0.44 -16.64 -4.55
N LEU A 292 1.17 -17.34 -3.67
CA LEU A 292 1.51 -16.83 -2.33
C LEU A 292 2.86 -16.11 -2.27
N SER A 293 3.77 -16.38 -3.21
CA SER A 293 5.14 -15.83 -3.20
C SER A 293 5.28 -14.54 -4.03
N LYS A 294 4.27 -14.19 -4.84
CA LYS A 294 4.27 -13.05 -5.76
C LYS A 294 3.00 -12.22 -5.53
N PRO A 295 3.04 -10.90 -5.78
CA PRO A 295 1.84 -10.08 -5.81
C PRO A 295 0.82 -10.68 -6.78
N HIS A 296 -0.40 -10.88 -6.30
CA HIS A 296 -1.46 -11.44 -7.10
C HIS A 296 -2.73 -10.64 -6.83
N PHE A 297 -3.29 -10.06 -7.90
CA PHE A 297 -4.38 -9.10 -7.83
C PHE A 297 -5.57 -9.56 -6.96
N THR A 298 -5.90 -10.86 -6.90
CA THR A 298 -6.93 -11.39 -5.98
C THR A 298 -6.63 -11.13 -4.51
N LEU A 299 -5.39 -11.37 -4.06
CA LEU A 299 -4.96 -11.16 -2.68
C LEU A 299 -4.72 -9.68 -2.41
N ASP A 300 -4.05 -8.99 -3.32
CA ASP A 300 -3.75 -7.54 -3.20
C ASP A 300 -5.04 -6.72 -3.06
N ASN A 301 -6.08 -7.04 -3.85
CA ASN A 301 -7.38 -6.36 -3.76
C ASN A 301 -8.03 -6.55 -2.37
N THR A 302 -7.98 -7.77 -1.80
CA THR A 302 -8.51 -8.02 -0.45
C THR A 302 -7.67 -7.32 0.63
N GLU A 303 -6.35 -7.32 0.47
CA GLU A 303 -5.42 -6.66 1.39
C GLU A 303 -5.60 -5.14 1.40
N GLN A 304 -5.73 -4.50 0.23
CA GLN A 304 -6.03 -3.07 0.16
C GLN A 304 -7.42 -2.78 0.75
N ARG A 305 -8.40 -3.64 0.47
CA ARG A 305 -9.80 -3.41 0.85
C ARG A 305 -10.03 -3.47 2.36
N ILE A 306 -9.43 -4.43 3.05
CA ILE A 306 -9.60 -4.56 4.52
C ILE A 306 -9.02 -3.36 5.29
N LEU A 307 -8.19 -2.53 4.63
CA LEU A 307 -7.67 -1.29 5.22
C LEU A 307 -8.67 -0.13 5.18
N PHE A 308 -9.72 -0.18 4.35
CA PHE A 308 -10.74 0.86 4.32
C PHE A 308 -11.58 0.89 5.63
N PRO A 309 -12.04 2.08 6.07
CA PRO A 309 -12.73 2.25 7.34
C PRO A 309 -13.94 1.32 7.54
N GLU A 310 -14.73 1.09 6.50
CA GLU A 310 -15.96 0.29 6.52
C GLU A 310 -15.71 -1.23 6.68
N PHE A 311 -14.49 -1.71 6.37
CA PHE A 311 -14.12 -3.12 6.52
C PHE A 311 -13.25 -3.39 7.76
N ARG A 312 -12.54 -2.37 8.25
CA ARG A 312 -11.54 -2.49 9.33
C ARG A 312 -12.13 -3.02 10.64
N ASP A 313 -13.38 -2.68 10.95
CA ASP A 313 -14.09 -3.15 12.15
C ASP A 313 -14.31 -4.68 12.18
N GLY A 314 -14.12 -5.35 11.03
CA GLY A 314 -14.11 -6.80 10.92
C GLY A 314 -12.83 -7.47 11.42
N LEU A 315 -11.67 -6.78 11.43
CA LEU A 315 -10.37 -7.39 11.76
C LEU A 315 -10.31 -8.08 13.14
N PRO A 316 -10.89 -7.50 14.23
CA PRO A 316 -10.95 -8.19 15.52
C PRO A 316 -11.73 -9.50 15.45
N LEU A 317 -12.78 -9.55 14.63
CA LEU A 317 -13.59 -10.75 14.43
C LEU A 317 -12.86 -11.79 13.58
N TYR A 318 -12.05 -11.35 12.60
CA TYR A 318 -11.19 -12.23 11.81
C TYR A 318 -10.15 -12.94 12.68
N LYS A 319 -9.62 -12.26 13.71
CA LYS A 319 -8.73 -12.88 14.69
C LYS A 319 -9.35 -14.11 15.34
N THR A 320 -10.64 -14.02 15.70
CA THR A 320 -11.38 -15.15 16.27
C THR A 320 -11.63 -16.23 15.21
N LEU A 321 -11.93 -15.82 13.98
CA LEU A 321 -12.19 -16.73 12.85
C LEU A 321 -10.96 -17.56 12.45
N LEU A 322 -9.74 -17.07 12.72
CA LEU A 322 -8.50 -17.83 12.54
C LEU A 322 -8.36 -19.03 13.50
N ASP A 323 -9.15 -19.06 14.57
CA ASP A 323 -9.15 -20.12 15.57
C ASP A 323 -10.41 -21.01 15.48
N ASP A 324 -11.60 -20.40 15.37
CA ASP A 324 -12.88 -21.12 15.35
C ASP A 324 -13.91 -20.46 14.41
N ASP A 325 -14.72 -21.28 13.74
CA ASP A 325 -15.86 -20.82 12.94
C ASP A 325 -16.94 -20.16 13.80
N LEU A 326 -17.67 -19.20 13.22
CA LEU A 326 -18.64 -18.38 13.94
C LEU A 326 -20.06 -18.62 13.42
N PRO A 327 -21.11 -18.63 14.27
CA PRO A 327 -22.48 -18.71 13.77
C PRO A 327 -22.87 -17.45 13.00
N GLU A 328 -23.66 -17.59 11.93
CA GLU A 328 -24.18 -16.44 11.18
C GLU A 328 -25.02 -15.53 12.07
N ASP A 329 -24.69 -14.24 12.05
CA ASP A 329 -25.56 -13.17 12.52
C ASP A 329 -25.79 -12.17 11.39
N LYS A 330 -26.97 -12.26 10.76
CA LYS A 330 -27.39 -11.39 9.64
C LYS A 330 -27.43 -9.90 10.01
N LYS A 331 -27.37 -9.55 11.30
CA LYS A 331 -27.36 -8.16 11.79
C LYS A 331 -25.97 -7.69 12.20
N ASP A 332 -24.98 -8.59 12.30
CA ASP A 332 -23.63 -8.21 12.66
C ASP A 332 -22.90 -7.64 11.43
N LEU A 333 -22.83 -6.31 11.37
CA LEU A 333 -22.14 -5.58 10.31
C LEU A 333 -20.67 -5.99 10.15
N ARG A 334 -20.03 -6.49 11.22
CA ARG A 334 -18.63 -6.97 11.18
C ARG A 334 -18.51 -8.28 10.41
N GLN A 335 -19.50 -9.17 10.51
CA GLN A 335 -19.54 -10.40 9.70
C GLN A 335 -19.73 -10.05 8.23
N ILE A 336 -20.64 -9.12 7.93
CA ILE A 336 -20.89 -8.64 6.55
C ILE A 336 -19.64 -7.98 5.98
N ALA A 337 -18.95 -7.15 6.76
CA ALA A 337 -17.69 -6.53 6.38
C ALA A 337 -16.59 -7.56 6.08
N LEU A 338 -16.42 -8.58 6.93
CA LEU A 338 -15.46 -9.65 6.68
C LEU A 338 -15.79 -10.52 5.47
N TYR A 339 -17.07 -10.80 5.27
CA TYR A 339 -17.51 -11.48 4.08
C TYR A 339 -17.15 -10.65 2.85
N LEU A 340 -17.55 -9.38 2.79
CA LEU A 340 -17.34 -8.48 1.64
C LEU A 340 -15.88 -8.10 1.37
N SER A 341 -15.02 -8.11 2.38
CA SER A 341 -13.57 -7.95 2.18
C SER A 341 -12.98 -9.14 1.39
N GLY A 342 -13.65 -10.29 1.43
CA GLY A 342 -13.21 -11.53 0.82
C GLY A 342 -12.33 -12.38 1.74
N LEU A 343 -12.21 -12.06 3.03
CA LEU A 343 -11.46 -12.87 4.00
C LEU A 343 -12.28 -14.04 4.56
N ALA A 344 -13.60 -13.92 4.56
CA ALA A 344 -14.52 -14.91 5.10
C ALA A 344 -15.60 -15.30 4.09
N ALA A 345 -16.19 -16.47 4.28
CA ALA A 345 -17.34 -16.94 3.52
C ALA A 345 -18.37 -17.54 4.46
N PHE A 346 -19.65 -17.44 4.09
CA PHE A 346 -20.71 -18.14 4.79
C PHE A 346 -20.87 -19.55 4.21
N ARG A 347 -20.91 -20.55 5.10
CA ARG A 347 -20.97 -21.98 4.75
C ARG A 347 -22.09 -22.63 5.54
N ASP A 348 -22.75 -23.63 4.94
CA ASP A 348 -23.70 -24.49 5.65
C ASP A 348 -23.09 -25.88 5.91
N PRO A 349 -22.58 -26.16 7.12
CA PRO A 349 -22.11 -27.49 7.50
C PRO A 349 -23.23 -28.50 7.81
N GLY A 350 -24.52 -28.14 7.61
CA GLY A 350 -25.66 -29.04 7.77
C GLY A 350 -26.45 -28.88 9.09
N GLU A 351 -26.12 -27.87 9.91
CA GLU A 351 -26.87 -27.51 11.12
C GLU A 351 -27.44 -26.09 11.04
N ARG A 352 -26.55 -25.11 10.81
CA ARG A 352 -26.85 -23.69 10.62
C ARG A 352 -25.72 -23.06 9.82
N LEU A 353 -26.04 -22.00 9.09
CA LEU A 353 -25.05 -21.17 8.41
C LEU A 353 -24.00 -20.64 9.40
N GLN A 354 -22.74 -20.76 9.04
CA GLN A 354 -21.60 -20.29 9.80
C GLN A 354 -20.70 -19.42 8.92
N LEU A 355 -20.08 -18.41 9.52
CA LEU A 355 -18.98 -17.68 8.93
C LEU A 355 -17.70 -18.50 9.16
N CYS A 356 -17.01 -18.81 8.07
CA CYS A 356 -15.75 -19.56 8.04
C CYS A 356 -14.67 -18.73 7.35
N LEU A 357 -13.40 -19.10 7.55
CA LEU A 357 -12.31 -18.59 6.70
C LEU A 357 -12.65 -18.90 5.23
N ARG A 358 -12.36 -17.97 4.31
CA ARG A 358 -12.84 -18.11 2.94
C ARG A 358 -12.30 -19.37 2.23
N ASN A 359 -10.99 -19.61 2.33
CA ASN A 359 -10.33 -20.83 1.84
C ASN A 359 -8.86 -20.90 2.34
N PRO A 360 -8.16 -22.04 2.17
CA PRO A 360 -6.76 -22.22 2.57
C PRO A 360 -5.75 -21.28 1.91
N ILE A 361 -6.01 -20.81 0.68
CA ILE A 361 -5.11 -19.87 -0.02
C ILE A 361 -5.13 -18.52 0.69
N PHE A 362 -6.33 -18.01 0.98
CA PHE A 362 -6.50 -16.75 1.70
C PHE A 362 -5.97 -16.85 3.13
N SER A 363 -6.30 -17.89 3.89
CA SER A 363 -5.82 -18.03 5.28
C SER A 363 -4.31 -18.29 5.38
N GLY A 364 -3.72 -18.91 4.35
CA GLY A 364 -2.27 -19.05 4.23
C GLY A 364 -1.54 -17.72 4.03
N TYR A 365 -2.13 -16.79 3.26
CA TYR A 365 -1.60 -15.43 3.07
C TYR A 365 -1.93 -14.51 4.26
N PHE A 366 -3.21 -14.36 4.57
CA PHE A 366 -3.78 -13.57 5.66
C PHE A 366 -3.70 -14.31 7.02
N SER A 367 -2.48 -14.73 7.35
CA SER A 367 -2.16 -15.47 8.57
C SER A 367 -2.22 -14.60 9.83
N LYS A 368 -2.08 -15.23 11.01
CA LYS A 368 -1.90 -14.50 12.29
C LYS A 368 -0.72 -13.51 12.24
N LYS A 369 0.39 -13.88 11.58
CA LYS A 369 1.57 -12.99 11.39
C LYS A 369 1.20 -11.77 10.55
N TRP A 370 0.43 -11.96 9.47
CA TRP A 370 -0.07 -10.85 8.65
C TRP A 370 -0.97 -9.94 9.48
N LEU A 371 -1.92 -10.50 10.25
CA LEU A 371 -2.83 -9.72 11.08
C LEU A 371 -2.08 -8.88 12.14
N GLU A 372 -1.07 -9.45 12.80
CA GLU A 372 -0.22 -8.72 13.75
C GLU A 372 0.57 -7.58 13.08
N ASN A 373 1.09 -7.80 11.87
CA ASN A 373 1.79 -6.77 11.11
C ASN A 373 0.83 -5.67 10.65
N THR A 374 -0.36 -6.04 10.18
CA THR A 374 -1.40 -5.10 9.76
C THR A 374 -1.93 -4.31 10.94
N ASP A 375 -2.15 -4.92 12.10
CA ASP A 375 -2.53 -4.20 13.31
C ASP A 375 -1.43 -3.20 13.71
N LYS A 376 -0.14 -3.55 13.59
CA LYS A 376 0.97 -2.60 13.77
C LYS A 376 1.05 -1.52 12.68
N LYS A 377 0.54 -1.74 11.47
CA LYS A 377 0.46 -0.68 10.44
C LYS A 377 -0.71 0.27 10.72
N ILE A 378 -1.83 -0.30 11.16
CA ILE A 378 -3.10 0.39 11.42
C ILE A 378 -3.06 1.17 12.73
N ASN A 379 -2.51 0.54 13.76
CA ASN A 379 -2.29 0.99 15.12
C ASN A 379 -0.80 0.77 15.45
N PRO A 380 0.10 1.64 14.97
CA PRO A 380 1.53 1.52 15.26
C PRO A 380 1.75 1.32 16.76
N PRO A 381 2.60 0.35 17.17
CA PRO A 381 2.80 0.11 18.58
C PRO A 381 3.31 1.41 19.23
N PRO A 382 2.81 1.77 20.42
CA PRO A 382 3.33 2.90 21.15
C PRO A 382 4.83 2.68 21.30
N CYS A 383 5.61 3.68 20.94
CA CYS A 383 7.06 3.54 20.99
C CYS A 383 7.49 3.23 22.43
N PRO A 384 8.36 2.24 22.63
CA PRO A 384 8.66 1.76 23.96
C PRO A 384 9.36 2.85 24.78
N ASN A 385 8.90 2.97 26.03
CA ASN A 385 9.33 3.88 27.09
C ASN A 385 9.11 5.38 26.84
N THR A 386 7.86 5.81 27.00
CA THR A 386 7.49 7.23 27.12
C THR A 386 7.21 7.58 28.59
N HIS A 387 7.88 8.59 29.13
CA HIS A 387 7.22 9.42 30.15
C HIS A 387 5.93 9.95 29.51
N LYS A 388 4.78 9.68 30.13
CA LYS A 388 3.49 10.21 29.67
C LYS A 388 3.56 11.72 29.75
N VAL A 389 3.44 12.38 28.60
CA VAL A 389 3.22 13.83 28.52
C VAL A 389 2.02 14.18 29.40
N ALA A 390 2.14 15.26 30.17
CA ALA A 390 1.06 15.71 31.04
C ALA A 390 -0.24 15.92 30.23
N PRO A 391 -1.42 15.51 30.75
CA PRO A 391 -2.70 15.62 30.03
C PRO A 391 -2.98 17.03 29.50
N GLU A 392 -2.56 18.06 30.25
CA GLU A 392 -2.67 19.47 29.90
C GLU A 392 -1.99 19.81 28.56
N ILE A 393 -0.86 19.18 28.26
CA ILE A 393 -0.12 19.40 27.00
C ILE A 393 -0.77 18.61 25.85
N VAL A 394 -1.37 17.44 26.13
CA VAL A 394 -2.15 16.70 25.13
C VAL A 394 -3.39 17.51 24.73
N GLU A 395 -4.13 18.04 25.71
CA GLU A 395 -5.29 18.93 25.49
C GLU A 395 -4.90 20.22 24.73
N LEU A 396 -3.73 20.78 25.04
CA LEU A 396 -3.16 21.89 24.29
C LEU A 396 -3.00 21.53 22.80
N VAL A 397 -2.40 20.40 22.49
CA VAL A 397 -2.20 19.99 21.09
C VAL A 397 -3.53 19.71 20.39
N GLU A 398 -4.46 19.02 21.05
CA GLU A 398 -5.79 18.75 20.49
C GLU A 398 -6.57 20.03 20.20
N SER A 399 -6.56 21.00 21.11
CA SER A 399 -7.31 22.25 20.95
C SER A 399 -6.73 23.18 19.89
N VAL A 400 -5.41 23.13 19.67
CA VAL A 400 -4.69 24.07 18.79
C VAL A 400 -4.56 23.55 17.36
N PHE A 401 -4.32 22.24 17.20
CA PHE A 401 -3.99 21.61 15.92
C PHE A 401 -5.10 20.72 15.39
N CYS A 402 -5.91 20.12 16.27
CA CYS A 402 -6.96 19.18 15.88
C CYS A 402 -8.36 19.77 15.85
N LYS A 403 -8.53 21.02 16.30
CA LYS A 403 -9.81 21.75 16.31
C LYS A 403 -9.62 23.16 15.80
N MET A 404 -10.60 23.65 15.06
CA MET A 404 -10.71 25.06 14.67
C MET A 404 -11.34 25.88 15.82
N PRO A 405 -11.19 27.22 15.83
CA PRO A 405 -11.78 28.08 16.86
C PRO A 405 -13.31 27.99 17.01
N ASP A 406 -14.00 27.53 15.97
CA ASP A 406 -15.45 27.31 15.94
C ASP A 406 -15.87 25.88 16.38
N GLY A 407 -14.91 25.04 16.75
CA GLY A 407 -15.12 23.66 17.20
C GLY A 407 -15.18 22.62 16.08
N THR A 408 -15.02 23.02 14.81
CA THR A 408 -14.92 22.07 13.69
C THR A 408 -13.56 21.35 13.67
N PRO A 409 -13.44 20.17 13.02
CA PRO A 409 -12.16 19.46 12.92
C PRO A 409 -11.06 20.33 12.28
N GLY A 410 -9.91 20.38 12.94
CA GLY A 410 -8.71 21.05 12.44
C GLY A 410 -8.02 20.24 11.32
N PRO A 411 -6.92 20.77 10.75
CA PRO A 411 -6.19 20.12 9.66
C PRO A 411 -5.47 18.82 10.07
N TYR A 412 -5.38 18.54 11.37
CA TYR A 412 -4.69 17.37 11.91
C TYR A 412 -5.56 16.58 12.89
N LYS A 413 -5.21 15.32 13.11
CA LYS A 413 -5.74 14.45 14.16
C LYS A 413 -4.59 13.78 14.90
N LEU A 414 -4.68 13.68 16.23
CA LEU A 414 -3.70 12.94 17.04
C LEU A 414 -3.87 11.42 16.85
N VAL A 415 -2.78 10.68 16.73
CA VAL A 415 -2.83 9.23 16.43
C VAL A 415 -3.14 8.38 17.69
N GLU A 416 -2.70 8.77 18.89
CA GLU A 416 -2.83 7.93 20.11
C GLU A 416 -3.19 8.69 21.40
N ASN A 417 -3.72 9.91 21.31
CA ASN A 417 -3.97 10.80 22.46
C ASN A 417 -2.78 10.89 23.46
N THR A 418 -1.56 10.73 22.96
CA THR A 418 -0.32 10.74 23.73
C THR A 418 0.80 11.39 22.93
N GLY A 419 1.87 11.80 23.62
CA GLY A 419 3.08 12.36 23.03
C GLY A 419 4.30 11.95 23.83
N ARG A 420 5.48 12.40 23.39
CA ARG A 420 6.75 12.22 24.09
C ARG A 420 7.23 13.54 24.65
N GLU A 421 7.69 13.52 25.89
CA GLU A 421 8.44 14.63 26.50
C GLU A 421 9.93 14.35 26.33
N LEU A 422 10.59 15.10 25.46
CA LEU A 422 12.01 14.94 25.13
C LEU A 422 12.91 15.78 26.04
N PHE A 423 12.43 16.96 26.44
CA PHE A 423 13.05 17.77 27.47
C PHE A 423 11.98 18.28 28.42
N LYS A 424 12.18 18.02 29.71
CA LYS A 424 11.17 18.26 30.73
C LYS A 424 10.64 19.69 30.69
N ASP A 425 9.32 19.82 30.63
CA ASP A 425 8.55 21.06 30.60
C ASP A 425 8.81 21.98 29.38
N GLN A 426 9.64 21.58 28.40
CA GLN A 426 10.13 22.49 27.34
C GLN A 426 10.07 21.93 25.93
N PHE A 427 10.22 20.63 25.70
CA PHE A 427 10.24 20.07 24.36
C PHE A 427 9.47 18.75 24.27
N TYR A 428 8.49 18.71 23.37
CA TYR A 428 7.55 17.63 23.18
C TYR A 428 7.46 17.21 21.71
N GLU A 429 7.22 15.92 21.46
CA GLU A 429 6.99 15.36 20.13
C GLU A 429 5.64 14.62 20.11
N PHE A 430 4.84 14.85 19.06
CA PHE A 430 3.53 14.24 18.85
C PHE A 430 3.42 13.67 17.43
N ARG A 431 2.70 12.56 17.28
CA ARG A 431 2.31 12.02 15.97
C ARG A 431 0.93 12.55 15.60
N LEU A 432 0.87 13.19 14.44
CA LEU A 432 -0.33 13.74 13.83
C LEU A 432 -0.62 13.00 12.52
N MET A 433 -1.87 13.07 12.06
CA MET A 433 -2.26 12.67 10.72
C MET A 433 -3.27 13.63 10.12
N ASP A 434 -3.27 13.80 8.81
CA ASP A 434 -4.36 14.47 8.10
C ASP A 434 -5.64 13.61 8.25
N PRO A 435 -6.77 14.16 8.72
CA PRO A 435 -7.99 13.40 8.95
C PRO A 435 -8.62 12.86 7.65
N ASN A 436 -8.38 13.51 6.51
CA ASN A 436 -8.94 13.15 5.21
C ASN A 436 -7.99 12.23 4.44
N THR A 437 -6.73 12.63 4.29
CA THR A 437 -5.75 11.88 3.48
C THR A 437 -5.01 10.80 4.28
N ARG A 438 -5.17 10.77 5.60
CA ARG A 438 -4.43 9.90 6.55
C ARG A 438 -2.91 10.07 6.48
N ARG A 439 -2.41 11.11 5.81
CA ARG A 439 -0.99 11.40 5.67
C ARG A 439 -0.35 11.66 7.04
N PRO A 440 0.77 11.00 7.39
CA PRO A 440 1.40 11.13 8.69
C PRO A 440 2.29 12.38 8.82
N PHE A 441 2.28 12.99 9.99
CA PHE A 441 3.10 14.13 10.37
C PHE A 441 3.68 13.96 11.77
N THR A 442 4.81 14.61 12.02
CA THR A 442 5.40 14.78 13.35
C THR A 442 5.28 16.23 13.76
N LEU A 443 4.68 16.50 14.92
CA LEU A 443 4.64 17.80 15.56
C LEU A 443 5.72 17.86 16.65
N GLN A 444 6.62 18.82 16.52
CA GLN A 444 7.58 19.19 17.54
C GLN A 444 7.12 20.50 18.21
N LEU A 445 6.91 20.48 19.54
CA LEU A 445 6.36 21.59 20.32
C LEU A 445 7.35 22.05 21.39
N PHE A 446 7.59 23.35 21.47
CA PHE A 446 8.59 24.00 22.32
C PHE A 446 7.93 25.01 23.27
N LYS A 447 8.11 24.88 24.58
CA LYS A 447 7.61 25.79 25.63
C LYS A 447 8.75 26.55 26.32
N GLY A 448 8.44 27.68 26.93
CA GLY A 448 9.45 28.51 27.62
C GLY A 448 10.34 29.26 26.62
N LEU A 449 9.72 29.99 25.69
CA LEU A 449 10.40 30.71 24.60
C LEU A 449 11.32 31.84 25.06
N ASP A 450 11.15 32.33 26.28
CA ASP A 450 12.03 33.31 26.94
C ASP A 450 13.29 32.67 27.56
N ARG A 451 13.40 31.34 27.51
CA ARG A 451 14.49 30.53 28.06
C ARG A 451 15.00 29.53 26.99
N THR A 452 15.48 28.39 27.43
CA THR A 452 16.05 27.30 26.62
C THR A 452 15.13 26.82 25.49
N GLY A 453 13.81 26.74 25.69
CA GLY A 453 12.88 26.28 24.65
C GLY A 453 12.85 27.16 23.39
N GLY A 454 13.06 28.48 23.52
CA GLY A 454 13.15 29.40 22.39
C GLY A 454 14.47 29.27 21.60
N ASP A 455 15.55 28.90 22.27
CA ASP A 455 16.83 28.58 21.62
C ASP A 455 16.75 27.26 20.87
N LEU A 456 16.13 26.24 21.47
CA LEU A 456 15.89 24.94 20.84
C LEU A 456 15.07 25.06 19.56
N TRP A 457 13.93 25.74 19.63
CA TRP A 457 13.09 25.98 18.45
C TRP A 457 13.86 26.67 17.32
N ARG A 458 14.62 27.74 17.64
CA ARG A 458 15.39 28.46 16.62
C ARG A 458 16.48 27.62 15.98
N ARG A 459 17.08 26.68 16.70
CA ARG A 459 18.10 25.76 16.17
C ARG A 459 17.45 24.70 15.29
N VAL A 460 16.46 23.98 15.81
CA VAL A 460 15.72 22.93 15.08
C VAL A 460 15.08 23.48 13.81
N ALA A 461 14.33 24.58 13.91
CA ALA A 461 13.69 25.21 12.75
C ALA A 461 14.72 25.70 11.71
N ARG A 462 15.86 26.27 12.14
CA ARG A 462 16.92 26.70 11.22
C ARG A 462 17.56 25.53 10.50
N THR A 463 17.81 24.42 11.20
CA THR A 463 18.37 23.20 10.64
C THR A 463 17.42 22.60 9.60
N LEU A 464 16.14 22.44 9.95
CA LEU A 464 15.13 21.90 9.04
C LEU A 464 14.87 22.81 7.83
N VAL A 465 14.80 24.14 7.99
CA VAL A 465 14.57 25.08 6.88
C VAL A 465 15.73 25.07 5.88
N ARG A 466 16.98 24.93 6.35
CA ARG A 466 18.15 24.83 5.46
C ARG A 466 18.11 23.57 4.61
N VAL A 467 17.64 22.47 5.18
CA VAL A 467 17.63 21.15 4.54
C VAL A 467 16.39 20.97 3.64
N SER A 468 15.23 21.46 4.05
CA SER A 468 13.98 21.36 3.28
C SER A 468 14.03 22.14 1.95
N GLY A 469 14.87 23.18 1.87
CA GLY A 469 15.10 23.96 0.65
C GLY A 469 15.64 23.16 -0.55
N TYR A 470 16.23 21.98 -0.32
CA TYR A 470 16.75 21.12 -1.39
C TYR A 470 15.69 20.21 -2.03
N ARG A 471 14.48 20.08 -1.44
CA ARG A 471 13.41 19.17 -1.88
C ARG A 471 13.92 17.75 -2.20
N HIS A 472 14.87 17.25 -1.40
CA HIS A 472 15.44 15.92 -1.56
C HIS A 472 14.49 14.87 -0.96
N GLU A 473 14.15 13.82 -1.72
CA GLU A 473 13.11 12.84 -1.32
C GLU A 473 13.42 12.13 0.02
N THR A 474 14.70 11.96 0.33
CA THR A 474 15.21 11.29 1.54
C THR A 474 15.53 12.23 2.70
N LEU A 475 15.17 13.52 2.60
CA LEU A 475 15.28 14.50 3.70
C LEU A 475 13.89 15.01 4.13
N PRO A 476 13.72 15.46 5.38
CA PRO A 476 12.43 15.92 5.90
C PRO A 476 11.92 17.19 5.21
N GLU A 477 10.60 17.28 5.09
CA GLU A 477 9.89 18.42 4.53
C GLU A 477 9.05 19.07 5.64
N ILE A 478 9.20 20.39 5.82
CA ILE A 478 8.39 21.16 6.78
C ILE A 478 7.06 21.47 6.12
N GLU A 479 5.97 21.09 6.79
CA GLU A 479 4.60 21.39 6.34
C GLU A 479 4.11 22.71 6.96
N ASP A 480 4.34 22.92 8.25
CA ASP A 480 3.94 24.12 8.99
C ASP A 480 4.94 24.43 10.11
N GLY A 481 4.95 25.67 10.58
CA GLY A 481 5.77 26.07 11.73
C GLY A 481 5.46 27.50 12.16
N GLY A 482 5.49 27.75 13.47
CA GLY A 482 5.16 29.07 14.00
C GLY A 482 5.27 29.17 15.51
N ALA A 483 4.84 30.32 16.04
CA ALA A 483 4.71 30.55 17.48
C ALA A 483 3.28 31.02 17.78
N ARG A 484 2.70 30.52 18.87
CA ARG A 484 1.33 30.85 19.31
C ARG A 484 1.35 31.27 20.78
N LYS A 485 0.37 32.08 21.16
CA LYS A 485 0.12 32.53 22.53
C LYS A 485 -1.27 32.06 22.96
N ILE A 486 -1.40 31.49 24.15
CA ILE A 486 -2.67 30.98 24.67
C ILE A 486 -2.97 31.56 26.05
N GLY A 487 -4.19 32.10 26.19
CA GLY A 487 -4.83 32.47 27.46
C GLY A 487 -4.09 33.49 28.32
N ASP A 488 -4.60 33.73 29.53
CA ASP A 488 -3.86 34.34 30.64
C ASP A 488 -3.34 33.19 31.51
N GLY A 489 -2.02 32.95 31.56
CA GLY A 489 -1.43 31.88 32.36
C GLY A 489 -1.65 32.05 33.87
N VAL A 490 -1.17 31.10 34.67
CA VAL A 490 -1.37 31.05 36.14
C VAL A 490 -0.88 32.32 36.85
N ASP A 491 0.07 33.06 36.26
CA ASP A 491 0.60 34.35 36.74
C ASP A 491 0.03 35.59 36.02
N GLY A 492 -1.02 35.45 35.21
CA GLY A 492 -1.58 36.53 34.39
C GLY A 492 -0.73 36.93 33.18
N LYS A 493 0.22 36.09 32.76
CA LYS A 493 0.99 36.23 31.52
C LYS A 493 0.59 35.15 30.52
N PRO A 494 0.35 35.48 29.23
CA PRO A 494 0.00 34.49 28.22
C PRO A 494 1.10 33.46 28.06
N GLU A 495 0.71 32.18 27.97
CA GLU A 495 1.65 31.09 27.79
C GLU A 495 2.01 30.99 26.30
N GLU A 496 3.30 31.11 25.98
CA GLU A 496 3.80 31.10 24.61
C GLU A 496 4.51 29.79 24.30
N PHE A 497 4.24 29.23 23.13
CA PHE A 497 4.93 28.05 22.60
C PHE A 497 5.21 28.20 21.12
N ALA A 498 6.24 27.52 20.66
CA ALA A 498 6.59 27.42 19.25
C ALA A 498 6.44 25.97 18.78
N TYR A 499 6.29 25.79 17.47
CA TYR A 499 6.11 24.47 16.91
C TYR A 499 6.67 24.35 15.50
N VAL A 500 6.94 23.11 15.10
CA VAL A 500 7.27 22.71 13.73
C VAL A 500 6.48 21.43 13.42
N VAL A 501 5.81 21.40 12.27
CA VAL A 501 5.13 20.22 11.72
C VAL A 501 5.94 19.73 10.53
N ILE A 502 6.36 18.47 10.60
CA ILE A 502 7.23 17.82 9.62
C ILE A 502 6.47 16.66 9.00
N ARG A 503 6.57 16.51 7.68
CA ARG A 503 6.03 15.35 6.98
C ARG A 503 6.78 14.08 7.42
N ALA A 504 6.05 13.13 7.99
CA ALA A 504 6.61 11.90 8.51
C ALA A 504 6.38 10.72 7.55
N GLY A 505 7.11 9.62 7.78
CA GLY A 505 6.73 8.29 7.31
C GLY A 505 5.63 7.68 8.19
N GLY A 506 4.92 6.68 7.65
CA GLY A 506 3.90 5.95 8.41
C GLY A 506 4.51 5.05 9.49
N THR A 507 5.73 4.58 9.28
CA THR A 507 6.50 3.71 10.18
C THR A 507 8.00 4.01 10.07
N THR A 508 8.78 3.56 11.06
CA THR A 508 10.26 3.59 10.98
C THR A 508 10.80 2.30 10.36
N LEU A 509 12.06 2.32 9.91
CA LEU A 509 12.75 1.14 9.36
C LEU A 509 12.86 0.03 10.42
N ALA A 510 13.02 0.38 11.70
CA ALA A 510 13.04 -0.60 12.81
C ALA A 510 11.71 -1.35 12.97
N GLU A 511 10.58 -0.69 12.72
CA GLU A 511 9.24 -1.25 12.84
C GLU A 511 8.80 -2.01 11.58
N SER A 512 9.53 -1.82 10.48
CA SER A 512 9.20 -2.33 9.15
C SER A 512 9.98 -3.58 8.79
N SER A 513 9.66 -4.71 9.44
CA SER A 513 10.32 -6.00 9.16
C SER A 513 10.23 -6.40 7.68
N HIS A 514 9.08 -6.18 7.04
CA HIS A 514 8.87 -6.44 5.61
C HIS A 514 9.81 -5.64 4.69
N VAL A 515 10.16 -4.39 5.05
CA VAL A 515 11.11 -3.56 4.29
C VAL A 515 12.53 -4.14 4.40
N ILE A 516 12.93 -4.58 5.59
CA ILE A 516 14.22 -5.25 5.80
C ILE A 516 14.27 -6.57 5.04
N GLU A 517 13.21 -7.39 5.09
CA GLU A 517 13.11 -8.63 4.32
C GLU A 517 13.21 -8.35 2.81
N ALA A 518 12.56 -7.30 2.30
CA ALA A 518 12.65 -6.88 0.90
C ALA A 518 14.07 -6.44 0.51
N LEU A 519 14.75 -5.65 1.34
CA LEU A 519 16.16 -5.27 1.14
C LEU A 519 17.11 -6.49 1.17
N GLN A 520 16.80 -7.47 2.01
CA GLN A 520 17.58 -8.71 2.09
C GLN A 520 17.35 -9.61 0.87
N ASN A 521 16.15 -9.60 0.28
CA ASN A 521 15.80 -10.41 -0.88
C ASN A 521 16.24 -9.77 -2.21
N ASP A 522 16.15 -8.44 -2.33
CA ASP A 522 16.57 -7.69 -3.52
C ASP A 522 17.79 -6.79 -3.23
N LYS A 523 18.97 -7.32 -3.56
CA LYS A 523 20.24 -6.62 -3.34
C LYS A 523 20.42 -5.37 -4.20
N ARG A 524 19.79 -5.34 -5.38
CA ARG A 524 19.84 -4.15 -6.26
C ARG A 524 19.03 -3.03 -5.64
N ARG A 525 17.84 -3.36 -5.15
CA ARG A 525 17.01 -2.42 -4.38
C ARG A 525 17.74 -1.93 -3.12
N ALA A 526 18.43 -2.82 -2.40
CA ALA A 526 19.22 -2.42 -1.24
C ALA A 526 20.37 -1.47 -1.58
N LEU A 527 21.04 -1.67 -2.72
CA LEU A 527 22.12 -0.78 -3.16
C LEU A 527 21.61 0.61 -3.52
N VAL A 528 20.45 0.69 -4.20
CA VAL A 528 19.79 1.98 -4.50
C VAL A 528 19.43 2.73 -3.23
N GLN A 529 18.83 2.05 -2.24
CA GLN A 529 18.46 2.70 -0.97
C GLN A 529 19.70 3.09 -0.16
N PHE A 530 20.77 2.28 -0.20
CA PHE A 530 22.04 2.62 0.44
C PHE A 530 22.65 3.90 -0.18
N ALA A 531 22.75 3.97 -1.51
CA ALA A 531 23.25 5.15 -2.21
C ALA A 531 22.43 6.40 -1.85
N ARG A 532 21.10 6.29 -1.83
CA ARG A 532 20.18 7.38 -1.47
C ARG A 532 20.34 7.90 -0.05
N LEU A 533 20.57 7.02 0.94
CA LEU A 533 20.87 7.45 2.30
C LEU A 533 22.26 8.11 2.40
N ALA A 534 23.25 7.59 1.66
CA ALA A 534 24.57 8.21 1.58
C ALA A 534 24.51 9.60 0.93
N GLU A 535 23.73 9.78 -0.14
CA GLU A 535 23.46 11.09 -0.76
C GLU A 535 22.79 12.07 0.21
N ALA A 536 21.84 11.58 1.02
CA ALA A 536 21.22 12.39 2.07
C ALA A 536 22.26 12.89 3.09
N LEU A 537 23.18 12.01 3.53
CA LEU A 537 24.29 12.40 4.40
C LEU A 537 25.22 13.41 3.72
N VAL A 538 25.51 13.28 2.43
CA VAL A 538 26.27 14.30 1.67
C VAL A 538 25.61 15.66 1.81
N LYS A 539 24.30 15.75 1.61
CA LYS A 539 23.56 17.01 1.73
C LYS A 539 23.58 17.57 3.14
N LEU A 540 23.49 16.74 4.17
CA LEU A 540 23.65 17.20 5.55
C LEU A 540 25.07 17.73 5.80
N HIS A 541 26.09 16.97 5.41
CA HIS A 541 27.51 17.31 5.63
C HIS A 541 27.94 18.57 4.87
N GLU A 542 27.44 18.78 3.64
CA GLU A 542 27.62 20.02 2.86
C GLU A 542 27.13 21.26 3.61
N ASN A 543 26.06 21.11 4.41
CA ASN A 543 25.49 22.17 5.24
C ASN A 543 26.11 22.21 6.65
N ARG A 544 27.20 21.48 6.88
CA ARG A 544 27.91 21.33 8.18
C ARG A 544 27.02 20.75 9.29
N LEU A 545 26.01 19.98 8.91
CA LEU A 545 25.19 19.21 9.82
C LEU A 545 25.74 17.79 9.90
N VAL A 546 25.79 17.21 11.10
CA VAL A 546 26.18 15.81 11.33
C VAL A 546 25.00 15.13 12.02
N HIS A 547 24.60 13.97 11.53
CA HIS A 547 23.37 13.30 11.97
C HIS A 547 23.50 12.79 13.41
N ARG A 548 24.60 12.15 13.80
CA ARG A 548 24.96 11.64 15.16
C ARG A 548 23.94 10.75 15.89
N ASN A 549 22.83 10.46 15.25
CA ASN A 549 21.71 9.66 15.73
C ASN A 549 21.21 8.71 14.63
N LEU A 550 22.13 8.15 13.84
CA LEU A 550 21.72 7.31 12.73
C LEU A 550 21.56 5.85 13.22
N HIS A 551 20.32 5.39 13.26
CA HIS A 551 19.93 4.02 13.60
C HIS A 551 18.59 3.69 12.92
N PRO A 552 18.12 2.43 12.91
CA PRO A 552 16.90 2.05 12.18
C PRO A 552 15.62 2.82 12.58
N ARG A 553 15.49 3.32 13.82
CA ARG A 553 14.34 4.17 14.21
C ARG A 553 14.49 5.66 13.82
N ALA A 554 15.67 6.08 13.37
CA ALA A 554 15.92 7.41 12.80
C ALA A 554 15.81 7.43 11.26
N ILE A 555 15.24 6.38 10.68
CA ILE A 555 14.98 6.25 9.25
C ILE A 555 13.48 5.97 9.08
N ASP A 556 12.77 6.91 8.45
CA ASP A 556 11.36 6.76 8.13
C ASP A 556 11.19 5.97 6.82
N VAL A 557 10.14 5.15 6.76
CA VAL A 557 9.68 4.49 5.53
C VAL A 557 8.51 5.28 4.96
N LEU A 558 8.70 5.80 3.75
CA LEU A 558 7.68 6.55 3.01
C LEU A 558 7.10 5.67 1.93
N GLU A 559 5.86 5.26 2.12
CA GLU A 559 5.06 4.62 1.08
C GLU A 559 4.62 5.69 0.08
N LYS A 560 4.81 5.45 -1.23
CA LYS A 560 4.25 6.32 -2.27
C LYS A 560 2.77 5.99 -2.41
N PHE A 561 1.92 6.91 -1.95
CA PHE A 561 0.47 6.74 -2.00
C PHE A 561 -0.14 6.86 -3.42
N ASP A 562 0.63 7.35 -4.41
CA ASP A 562 0.11 7.74 -5.73
C ASP A 562 0.56 6.83 -6.90
N ALA A 563 1.09 5.62 -6.64
CA ALA A 563 1.56 4.73 -7.70
C ALA A 563 0.59 3.55 -7.91
N GLU A 564 -0.45 3.76 -8.72
CA GLU A 564 -1.45 2.73 -9.09
C GLU A 564 -0.85 1.46 -9.72
N ASP A 565 0.41 1.49 -10.17
CA ASP A 565 1.08 0.39 -10.87
C ASP A 565 2.19 -0.33 -10.06
N ALA A 566 2.44 0.03 -8.80
CA ALA A 566 3.53 -0.59 -8.01
C ALA A 566 3.25 -0.63 -6.48
N PRO A 567 2.59 -1.68 -5.96
CA PRO A 567 2.17 -1.78 -4.55
C PRO A 567 3.30 -1.88 -3.52
N GLU A 568 4.57 -1.80 -3.93
CA GLU A 568 5.73 -1.82 -3.03
C GLU A 568 6.65 -0.61 -3.18
N ASP A 569 6.30 0.49 -3.84
CA ASP A 569 7.27 1.60 -4.02
C ASP A 569 7.40 2.45 -2.74
N TRP A 570 8.41 2.14 -1.92
CA TRP A 570 8.79 2.89 -0.72
C TRP A 570 10.20 3.48 -0.82
N ILE A 571 10.42 4.59 -0.11
CA ILE A 571 11.69 5.28 -0.01
C ILE A 571 12.09 5.45 1.46
N LEU A 572 13.38 5.29 1.76
CA LEU A 572 13.93 5.55 3.08
C LEU A 572 14.33 7.03 3.24
N ARG A 573 13.93 7.65 4.34
CA ARG A 573 14.23 9.06 4.65
C ARG A 573 14.93 9.19 5.99
N LEU A 574 16.00 9.98 6.03
CA LEU A 574 16.68 10.32 7.29
C LEU A 574 15.81 11.29 8.10
N THR A 575 15.65 11.03 9.39
CA THR A 575 14.91 11.86 10.34
C THR A 575 15.69 12.05 11.63
N ARG A 576 15.29 13.01 12.47
CA ARG A 576 15.85 13.21 13.82
C ARG A 576 17.32 13.67 13.88
N PHE A 577 17.90 14.15 12.79
CA PHE A 577 19.23 14.76 12.82
C PHE A 577 19.23 16.13 13.51
N GLU A 578 18.08 16.80 13.60
CA GLU A 578 17.90 18.06 14.33
C GLU A 578 18.12 17.92 15.84
N MET A 579 18.04 16.69 16.38
CA MET A 579 18.23 16.39 17.79
C MET A 579 19.70 16.45 18.22
N SER A 580 20.63 16.38 17.28
CA SER A 580 22.05 16.17 17.57
C SER A 580 22.77 17.40 18.09
N ASP A 581 22.35 18.60 17.65
CA ASP A 581 22.84 19.85 18.23
C ASP A 581 22.32 20.04 19.67
N LEU A 582 21.09 19.58 19.94
CA LEU A 582 20.48 19.64 21.28
C LEU A 582 21.20 18.71 22.26
N VAL A 583 21.55 17.48 21.85
CA VAL A 583 22.30 16.55 22.70
C VAL A 583 23.68 17.11 23.04
N ASP A 584 24.36 17.75 22.08
CA ASP A 584 25.66 18.36 22.32
C ASP A 584 25.59 19.54 23.31
N ASP A 585 24.56 20.40 23.22
CA ASP A 585 24.34 21.49 24.18
C ASP A 585 23.97 20.95 25.56
N LEU A 586 23.16 19.90 25.66
CA LEU A 586 22.78 19.28 26.93
C LEU A 586 23.98 18.66 27.62
N LEU A 587 24.83 17.97 26.84
CA LEU A 587 26.15 17.56 27.30
C LEU A 587 26.87 18.81 27.82
N TRP A 588 26.95 19.90 27.06
CA TRP A 588 27.63 21.17 27.41
C TRP A 588 27.12 21.86 28.69
N ASP A 589 25.81 21.96 28.90
CA ASP A 589 25.16 22.58 30.08
C ASP A 589 25.38 21.76 31.36
N LEU A 590 25.54 20.43 31.25
CA LEU A 590 25.98 19.58 32.36
C LEU A 590 27.45 19.89 32.77
N TYR A 591 28.27 20.46 31.88
CA TYR A 591 29.64 20.90 32.21
C TYR A 591 29.68 22.25 32.94
N GLU A 592 28.86 23.24 32.56
CA GLU A 592 28.95 24.58 33.17
C GLU A 592 28.38 24.66 34.60
N ASN A 593 27.40 23.81 34.94
CA ASN A 593 26.74 23.85 36.24
C ASN A 593 27.52 23.17 37.38
N ASN A 594 28.51 22.32 37.07
CA ASN A 594 29.36 21.66 38.05
C ASN A 594 30.67 22.43 38.26
N LYS A 595 30.76 23.24 39.33
CA LYS A 595 31.97 24.00 39.72
C LYS A 595 33.10 23.09 40.25
N SER A 596 33.62 22.19 39.42
CA SER A 596 34.78 21.33 39.69
C SER A 596 35.50 21.01 38.36
N PRO A 597 36.81 20.68 38.36
CA PRO A 597 37.58 20.45 37.12
C PRO A 597 36.94 19.32 36.27
N PRO A 598 37.20 19.27 34.94
CA PRO A 598 36.35 18.57 33.98
C PRO A 598 36.42 17.06 34.15
N SER A 599 35.53 16.50 34.96
CA SER A 599 35.02 15.14 34.78
C SER A 599 33.70 15.28 34.01
N ARG A 600 33.61 14.70 32.82
CA ARG A 600 32.37 14.75 32.03
C ARG A 600 31.32 13.99 32.86
N GLN A 601 30.07 14.42 32.91
CA GLN A 601 29.08 13.64 33.65
C GLN A 601 28.53 12.56 32.71
N LYS A 602 28.75 11.28 33.04
CA LYS A 602 28.21 10.12 32.32
C LYS A 602 26.68 10.19 32.21
N LEU A 603 26.13 10.08 30.99
CA LEU A 603 24.69 9.84 30.80
C LEU A 603 24.36 8.40 31.18
N SER A 604 23.21 8.19 31.81
CA SER A 604 22.64 6.85 31.96
C SER A 604 22.10 6.34 30.61
N VAL A 605 22.02 5.01 30.47
CA VAL A 605 21.46 4.38 29.26
C VAL A 605 20.00 4.82 29.03
N GLU A 606 19.25 5.07 30.11
CA GLU A 606 17.88 5.55 30.02
C GLU A 606 17.80 6.99 29.51
N GLU A 607 18.68 7.90 29.96
CA GLU A 607 18.74 9.27 29.42
C GLU A 607 19.14 9.26 27.93
N ALA A 608 20.08 8.40 27.54
CA ALA A 608 20.46 8.24 26.14
C ALA A 608 19.29 7.72 25.28
N ARG A 609 18.58 6.68 25.73
CA ARG A 609 17.37 6.18 25.05
C ARG A 609 16.32 7.26 24.83
N GLN A 610 16.09 8.10 25.84
CA GLN A 610 15.12 9.18 25.77
C GLN A 610 15.51 10.23 24.74
N LEU A 611 16.78 10.67 24.75
CA LEU A 611 17.29 11.69 23.83
C LEU A 611 17.31 11.22 22.37
N TYR A 612 17.69 9.96 22.14
CA TYR A 612 17.74 9.37 20.81
C TYR A 612 16.42 8.75 20.35
N ALA A 613 15.43 8.71 21.24
CA ALA A 613 14.08 8.21 20.99
C ALA A 613 14.10 6.78 20.39
N GLY A 614 14.98 5.94 20.92
CA GLY A 614 15.23 4.55 20.53
C GLY A 614 15.41 3.61 21.72
N GLU A 615 15.55 2.31 21.45
CA GLU A 615 15.78 1.27 22.44
C GLU A 615 17.29 1.07 22.72
N THR A 616 17.68 0.29 23.73
CA THR A 616 19.11 0.00 23.93
C THR A 616 19.74 -0.70 22.73
N GLU A 617 18.98 -1.56 22.06
CA GLU A 617 19.44 -2.27 20.86
C GLU A 617 19.72 -1.29 19.70
N ASP A 618 19.08 -0.12 19.67
CA ASP A 618 19.32 0.93 18.67
C ASP A 618 20.61 1.72 18.93
N LEU A 619 20.99 1.91 20.20
CA LEU A 619 22.19 2.67 20.56
C LEU A 619 23.47 2.00 20.04
N VAL A 620 23.45 0.68 19.82
CA VAL A 620 24.59 -0.09 19.29
C VAL A 620 24.96 0.34 17.86
N TYR A 621 24.05 0.97 17.11
CA TYR A 621 24.35 1.48 15.77
C TYR A 621 25.18 2.78 15.79
N LEU A 622 25.29 3.45 16.94
CA LEU A 622 26.05 4.69 17.06
C LEU A 622 27.57 4.42 17.02
N ALA A 623 28.32 5.34 16.43
CA ALA A 623 29.78 5.20 16.31
C ALA A 623 30.46 5.09 17.69
N PRO A 624 31.57 4.34 17.79
CA PRO A 624 32.24 4.11 19.07
C PRO A 624 32.72 5.39 19.74
N GLU A 625 33.14 6.40 18.96
CA GLU A 625 33.47 7.72 19.48
C GLU A 625 32.28 8.49 20.06
N ARG A 626 31.08 8.29 19.49
CA ARG A 626 29.84 8.89 19.99
C ARG A 626 29.41 8.26 21.29
N LEU A 627 29.43 6.93 21.37
CA LEU A 627 29.11 6.20 22.59
C LEU A 627 30.13 6.49 23.70
N ALA A 628 31.42 6.56 23.37
CA ALA A 628 32.46 6.92 24.33
C ALA A 628 32.27 8.34 24.90
N LEU A 629 31.77 9.31 24.09
CA LEU A 629 31.44 10.64 24.57
C LEU A 629 30.25 10.63 25.53
N LEU A 630 29.19 9.87 25.21
CA LEU A 630 27.95 9.81 26.00
C LEU A 630 28.15 9.11 27.35
N PHE A 631 28.95 8.03 27.38
CA PHE A 631 29.09 7.13 28.53
C PHE A 631 30.44 7.20 29.26
N GLU A 632 31.32 8.10 28.84
CA GLU A 632 32.60 8.40 29.49
C GLU A 632 33.57 7.20 29.60
N SER A 633 33.81 6.50 28.49
CA SER A 633 34.82 5.42 28.45
C SER A 633 36.25 5.98 28.37
N GLU A 634 37.17 5.51 29.23
CA GLU A 634 38.58 5.89 29.18
C GLU A 634 39.23 5.50 27.84
N GLY A 635 39.91 6.45 27.18
CA GLY A 635 40.76 6.18 26.02
C GLY A 635 40.48 7.07 24.80
N GLU A 636 41.35 8.07 24.64
CA GLU A 636 41.54 8.97 23.49
C GLU A 636 40.43 9.99 23.20
N GLU A 637 40.81 11.27 23.08
CA GLU A 637 40.00 12.35 22.53
C GLU A 637 39.68 12.05 21.06
N MET A 638 38.66 11.21 20.81
CA MET A 638 38.18 10.99 19.45
C MET A 638 37.30 12.16 19.04
N LEU A 639 37.74 12.86 17.99
CA LEU A 639 37.00 13.94 17.36
C LEU A 639 35.76 13.36 16.68
N GLU A 640 34.59 13.56 17.29
CA GLU A 640 33.31 13.33 16.64
C GLU A 640 33.20 14.21 15.38
N GLY A 641 32.55 13.67 14.34
CA GLY A 641 32.34 14.42 13.11
C GLY A 641 31.58 13.62 12.07
N LEU A 642 31.66 14.07 10.82
CA LEU A 642 30.97 13.46 9.67
C LEU A 642 31.26 11.96 9.45
N TYR A 643 32.37 11.44 9.98
CA TYR A 643 32.74 10.02 9.91
C TYR A 643 31.96 9.12 10.89
N SER A 644 31.33 9.71 11.91
CA SER A 644 30.49 8.97 12.85
C SER A 644 29.19 8.53 12.15
N ASP A 645 28.60 9.38 11.33
CA ASP A 645 27.42 9.04 10.52
C ASP A 645 27.71 7.92 9.53
N VAL A 646 28.91 7.90 8.96
CA VAL A 646 29.35 6.87 8.01
C VAL A 646 29.44 5.51 8.68
N PHE A 647 29.99 5.44 9.89
CA PHE A 647 30.02 4.21 10.68
C PHE A 647 28.60 3.72 10.96
N SER A 648 27.74 4.61 11.46
CA SER A 648 26.36 4.27 11.76
C SER A 648 25.56 3.82 10.54
N LEU A 649 25.76 4.44 9.38
CA LEU A 649 25.18 3.98 8.13
C LEU A 649 25.69 2.59 7.75
N GLY A 650 26.97 2.30 7.99
CA GLY A 650 27.56 0.98 7.78
C GLY A 650 26.92 -0.09 8.65
N MET A 651 26.65 0.22 9.92
CA MET A 651 25.93 -0.67 10.85
C MET A 651 24.51 -0.97 10.36
N VAL A 652 23.78 0.04 9.87
CA VAL A 652 22.43 -0.13 9.32
C VAL A 652 22.45 -1.01 8.05
N VAL A 653 23.36 -0.71 7.12
CA VAL A 653 23.42 -1.35 5.79
C VAL A 653 23.96 -2.77 5.86
N TYR A 654 24.79 -3.10 6.85
CA TYR A 654 25.27 -4.47 7.10
C TYR A 654 24.11 -5.48 7.09
N ARG A 655 23.00 -5.14 7.76
CA ARG A 655 21.83 -6.01 7.88
C ARG A 655 21.16 -6.34 6.55
N TRP A 656 21.28 -5.45 5.57
CA TRP A 656 20.64 -5.59 4.26
C TRP A 656 21.40 -6.57 3.37
N PHE A 657 22.73 -6.59 3.47
CA PHE A 657 23.58 -7.40 2.58
C PHE A 657 24.10 -8.69 3.23
N VAL A 658 24.35 -8.68 4.55
CA VAL A 658 25.09 -9.74 5.24
C VAL A 658 24.17 -10.61 6.09
N SER A 659 23.77 -10.15 7.28
CA SER A 659 22.92 -10.89 8.22
C SER A 659 22.35 -9.96 9.29
N ASP A 660 21.42 -10.45 10.11
CA ASP A 660 21.05 -9.77 11.35
C ASP A 660 22.24 -9.69 12.33
N LEU A 661 22.19 -8.73 13.26
CA LEU A 661 23.17 -8.58 14.34
C LEU A 661 22.93 -9.66 15.41
N PRO A 662 23.97 -10.36 15.89
CA PRO A 662 23.84 -11.40 16.90
C PRO A 662 23.43 -10.81 18.26
N LYS A 663 22.25 -11.23 18.76
CA LYS A 663 21.61 -10.66 19.94
C LYS A 663 22.48 -10.71 21.20
N ASP A 664 23.17 -11.83 21.43
CA ASP A 664 24.08 -12.01 22.57
C ASP A 664 25.21 -10.98 22.59
N ARG A 665 25.70 -10.56 21.41
CA ARG A 665 26.75 -9.53 21.30
C ARG A 665 26.18 -8.12 21.41
N VAL A 666 24.98 -7.88 20.87
CA VAL A 666 24.27 -6.59 21.02
C VAL A 666 24.00 -6.32 22.50
N ASP A 667 23.48 -7.31 23.23
CA ASP A 667 23.20 -7.21 24.66
C ASP A 667 24.48 -6.95 25.47
N ALA A 668 25.62 -7.52 25.05
CA ALA A 668 26.91 -7.33 25.72
C ALA A 668 27.45 -5.89 25.60
N VAL A 669 27.08 -5.13 24.56
CA VAL A 669 27.53 -3.73 24.39
C VAL A 669 27.02 -2.83 25.51
N PHE A 670 25.84 -3.13 26.07
CA PHE A 670 25.21 -2.36 27.13
C PHE A 670 24.96 -3.20 28.40
N ALA A 671 25.89 -4.10 28.72
CA ALA A 671 25.81 -4.93 29.92
C ALA A 671 25.81 -4.04 31.19
N GLU A 672 25.00 -4.42 32.19
CA GLU A 672 24.87 -3.69 33.46
C GLU A 672 24.47 -2.20 33.33
N GLU A 673 23.77 -1.84 32.25
CA GLU A 673 23.38 -0.45 31.93
C GLU A 673 24.58 0.50 31.73
N ASP A 674 25.70 -0.04 31.28
CA ASP A 674 26.90 0.72 30.92
C ASP A 674 27.40 0.35 29.52
N TYR A 675 28.07 1.29 28.84
CA TYR A 675 28.66 1.04 27.54
C TYR A 675 30.00 0.31 27.65
N ASP A 676 30.07 -0.92 27.14
CA ASP A 676 31.30 -1.69 27.00
C ASP A 676 31.88 -1.54 25.59
N ARG A 677 32.92 -0.71 25.49
CA ARG A 677 33.65 -0.47 24.23
C ARG A 677 34.34 -1.73 23.69
N SER A 678 34.79 -2.64 24.55
CA SER A 678 35.40 -3.91 24.11
C SER A 678 34.36 -4.82 23.48
N ALA A 679 33.19 -4.95 24.12
CA ALA A 679 32.08 -5.72 23.57
C ALA A 679 31.59 -5.13 22.24
N HIS A 680 31.53 -3.80 22.11
CA HIS A 680 31.21 -3.14 20.84
C HIS A 680 32.24 -3.43 19.76
N LYS A 681 33.54 -3.40 20.11
CA LYS A 681 34.62 -3.78 19.19
C LYS A 681 34.51 -5.23 18.74
N ASP A 682 34.15 -6.13 19.65
CA ASP A 682 33.95 -7.55 19.36
C ASP A 682 32.73 -7.81 18.45
N LEU A 683 31.66 -7.03 18.59
CA LEU A 683 30.51 -7.05 17.68
C LEU A 683 30.92 -6.61 16.27
N VAL A 684 31.62 -5.48 16.15
CA VAL A 684 32.05 -4.93 14.85
C VAL A 684 33.09 -5.83 14.19
N GLY A 685 34.00 -6.42 14.97
CA GLY A 685 34.96 -7.41 14.49
C GLY A 685 34.26 -8.65 13.90
N PHE A 686 33.22 -9.16 14.58
CA PHE A 686 32.38 -10.23 14.06
C PHE A 686 31.72 -9.86 12.71
N MET A 687 31.19 -8.63 12.61
CA MET A 687 30.57 -8.15 11.37
C MET A 687 31.57 -8.08 10.21
N ILE A 688 32.76 -7.56 10.45
CA ILE A 688 33.84 -7.51 9.45
C ILE A 688 34.23 -8.91 8.97
N ASP A 689 34.31 -9.88 9.89
CA ASP A 689 34.60 -11.27 9.53
C ASP A 689 33.49 -11.90 8.66
N GLU A 690 32.22 -11.62 8.95
CA GLU A 690 31.09 -12.10 8.14
C GLU A 690 31.03 -11.42 6.76
N ILE A 691 31.34 -10.12 6.67
CA ILE A 691 31.50 -9.41 5.38
C ILE A 691 32.55 -10.11 4.52
N LYS A 692 33.73 -10.42 5.09
CA LYS A 692 34.83 -11.08 4.36
C LYS A 692 34.46 -12.49 3.88
N LYS A 693 33.76 -13.25 4.72
CA LYS A 693 33.33 -14.63 4.40
C LYS A 693 32.16 -14.68 3.42
N ALA A 694 31.35 -13.63 3.32
CA ALA A 694 30.18 -13.62 2.44
C ALA A 694 30.62 -13.90 0.99
N PRO A 695 29.89 -14.73 0.23
CA PRO A 695 30.23 -14.97 -1.17
C PRO A 695 30.01 -13.69 -2.00
N SER A 696 30.82 -13.47 -3.04
CA SER A 696 30.75 -12.25 -3.88
C SER A 696 29.37 -12.07 -4.54
N ARG A 697 28.68 -13.18 -4.82
CA ARG A 697 27.28 -13.19 -5.29
C ARG A 697 26.26 -12.63 -4.29
N LYS A 698 26.59 -12.63 -3.00
CA LYS A 698 25.76 -12.06 -1.93
C LYS A 698 26.22 -10.64 -1.59
N VAL A 699 27.54 -10.45 -1.47
CA VAL A 699 28.18 -9.16 -1.18
C VAL A 699 29.36 -9.00 -2.13
N PRO A 700 29.25 -8.19 -3.19
CA PRO A 700 30.32 -7.98 -4.18
C PRO A 700 31.62 -7.48 -3.56
N GLU A 701 32.77 -7.79 -4.16
CA GLU A 701 34.09 -7.50 -3.55
C GLU A 701 34.33 -6.00 -3.32
N LYS A 702 33.83 -5.16 -4.22
CA LYS A 702 33.85 -3.70 -4.07
C LYS A 702 33.01 -3.25 -2.89
N LEU A 703 31.84 -3.84 -2.70
CA LEU A 703 30.94 -3.54 -1.59
C LEU A 703 31.51 -4.02 -0.25
N LYS A 704 32.16 -5.19 -0.21
CA LYS A 704 32.90 -5.66 0.98
C LYS A 704 33.95 -4.65 1.41
N THR A 705 34.80 -4.24 0.47
CA THR A 705 35.87 -3.27 0.72
C THR A 705 35.31 -1.96 1.26
N LEU A 706 34.19 -1.49 0.71
CA LEU A 706 33.53 -0.26 1.15
C LEU A 706 32.96 -0.41 2.57
N LEU A 707 32.21 -1.47 2.86
CA LEU A 707 31.63 -1.74 4.18
C LEU A 707 32.71 -1.91 5.26
N GLU A 708 33.82 -2.58 4.94
CA GLU A 708 34.96 -2.70 5.85
C GLU A 708 35.56 -1.35 6.21
N LYS A 709 35.76 -0.45 5.23
CA LYS A 709 36.26 0.90 5.50
C LYS A 709 35.27 1.73 6.30
N MET A 710 33.97 1.60 6.06
CA MET A 710 32.94 2.33 6.81
C MET A 710 32.89 1.90 8.28
N LEU A 711 33.10 0.61 8.55
CA LEU A 711 33.07 0.00 9.88
C LEU A 711 34.42 0.01 10.61
N ASP A 712 35.38 0.84 10.18
CA ASP A 712 36.67 0.98 10.89
C ASP A 712 36.42 1.52 12.31
N PHE A 713 36.59 0.63 13.29
CA PHE A 713 36.26 0.90 14.69
C PHE A 713 37.27 1.83 15.36
N ASP A 714 38.56 1.66 15.06
CA ASP A 714 39.65 2.31 15.79
C ASP A 714 40.01 3.67 15.20
N SER A 715 39.78 3.89 13.90
CA SER A 715 40.24 5.09 13.20
C SER A 715 39.09 5.81 12.48
N PRO A 716 38.36 6.75 13.10
CA PRO A 716 37.29 7.48 12.42
C PRO A 716 37.73 8.19 11.13
N ARG A 717 38.99 8.64 11.05
CA ARG A 717 39.53 9.37 9.89
C ARG A 717 39.89 8.51 8.68
N THR A 718 39.96 7.18 8.83
CA THR A 718 40.21 6.25 7.72
C THR A 718 38.91 5.87 7.02
N ARG A 719 37.76 6.08 7.69
CA ARG A 719 36.43 5.91 7.11
C ARG A 719 36.26 6.89 5.93
N PRO A 720 35.59 6.48 4.84
CA PRO A 720 35.31 7.37 3.73
C PRO A 720 34.34 8.48 4.15
N THR A 721 34.29 9.58 3.41
CA THR A 721 33.20 10.55 3.54
C THR A 721 31.94 10.02 2.82
N ALA A 722 30.76 10.54 3.17
CA ALA A 722 29.52 10.20 2.47
C ALA A 722 29.62 10.41 0.95
N PHE A 723 30.33 11.46 0.52
CA PHE A 723 30.57 11.75 -0.90
C PHE A 723 31.43 10.67 -1.58
N GLN A 724 32.46 10.18 -0.88
CA GLN A 724 33.30 9.10 -1.37
C GLN A 724 32.52 7.79 -1.46
N ILE A 725 31.59 7.52 -0.53
CA ILE A 725 30.70 6.35 -0.60
C ILE A 725 29.86 6.38 -1.87
N VAL A 726 29.14 7.49 -2.12
CA VAL A 726 28.31 7.66 -3.32
C VAL A 726 29.17 7.52 -4.59
N SER A 727 30.35 8.14 -4.60
CA SER A 727 31.29 8.07 -5.73
C SER A 727 31.84 6.65 -5.95
N GLU A 728 32.17 5.92 -4.89
CA GLU A 728 32.72 4.56 -4.95
C GLU A 728 31.64 3.55 -5.37
N ILE A 729 30.39 3.72 -4.93
CA ILE A 729 29.24 2.94 -5.42
C ILE A 729 29.05 3.19 -6.92
N ALA A 730 28.92 4.45 -7.33
CA ALA A 730 28.70 4.81 -8.73
C ALA A 730 29.82 4.31 -9.67
N ALA A 731 31.08 4.46 -9.25
CA ALA A 731 32.23 4.01 -10.02
C ALA A 731 32.39 2.48 -10.07
N SER A 732 31.71 1.75 -9.18
CA SER A 732 31.80 0.28 -9.07
C SER A 732 30.53 -0.44 -9.50
N LEU A 733 29.54 0.26 -10.09
CA LEU A 733 28.25 -0.34 -10.46
C LEU A 733 28.42 -1.53 -11.41
N ASP A 734 29.19 -1.38 -12.49
CA ASP A 734 29.43 -2.45 -13.46
C ASP A 734 30.07 -3.69 -12.82
N ASP A 735 31.05 -3.49 -11.94
CA ASP A 735 31.73 -4.56 -11.21
C ASP A 735 30.76 -5.27 -10.23
N ILE A 736 29.93 -4.49 -9.53
CA ILE A 736 28.91 -4.98 -8.59
C ILE A 736 27.84 -5.79 -9.31
N GLU A 737 27.34 -5.30 -10.45
CA GLU A 737 26.34 -6.00 -11.26
C GLU A 737 26.89 -7.29 -11.83
N LYS A 738 28.14 -7.29 -12.29
CA LYS A 738 28.83 -8.48 -12.78
C LYS A 738 28.92 -9.57 -11.71
N ASP A 739 29.32 -9.24 -10.49
CA ASP A 739 29.38 -10.19 -9.36
C ASP A 739 28.00 -10.82 -9.05
N TRP A 740 26.91 -10.09 -9.28
CA TRP A 740 25.54 -10.59 -9.13
C TRP A 740 25.03 -11.41 -10.32
N ASP A 741 25.52 -11.16 -11.54
CA ASP A 741 25.03 -11.78 -12.78
C ASP A 741 25.79 -13.05 -13.24
N GLU A 742 26.97 -13.37 -12.68
CA GLU A 742 27.77 -14.58 -13.01
C GLU A 742 27.10 -15.93 -12.62
N GLY A 743 25.78 -16.00 -12.58
CA GLY A 743 24.95 -17.19 -12.32
C GLY A 743 23.88 -17.53 -13.37
N GLY A 744 23.65 -16.74 -14.43
CA GLY A 744 22.57 -17.07 -15.36
C GLY A 744 22.62 -16.39 -16.72
N ALA A 745 23.03 -17.16 -17.75
CA ALA A 745 22.87 -16.94 -19.19
C ALA A 745 23.34 -15.58 -19.75
N GLU A 746 24.15 -15.61 -20.83
CA GLU A 746 24.32 -14.44 -21.70
C GLU A 746 22.94 -13.89 -22.12
N LYS A 747 22.48 -12.83 -21.44
CA LYS A 747 21.23 -12.17 -21.80
C LYS A 747 21.46 -11.43 -23.11
N ARG A 748 20.83 -11.93 -24.17
CA ARG A 748 20.63 -11.17 -25.40
C ARG A 748 19.42 -10.27 -25.19
N PHE A 749 19.64 -8.97 -25.11
CA PHE A 749 18.57 -8.00 -24.94
C PHE A 749 17.76 -7.86 -26.24
N MET A 750 16.43 -7.79 -26.10
CA MET A 750 15.52 -7.43 -27.18
C MET A 750 15.25 -5.92 -27.07
N VAL A 751 15.58 -5.17 -28.14
CA VAL A 751 15.21 -3.76 -28.23
C VAL A 751 13.83 -3.68 -28.89
N ALA A 752 12.82 -3.26 -28.13
CA ALA A 752 11.49 -2.94 -28.64
C ALA A 752 11.41 -1.44 -28.94
N TYR A 753 10.90 -1.08 -30.12
CA TYR A 753 10.65 0.31 -30.51
C TYR A 753 9.28 0.75 -29.99
N MET A 754 9.25 1.87 -29.27
CA MET A 754 8.03 2.49 -28.75
C MET A 754 7.79 3.85 -29.40
N VAL A 755 6.52 4.20 -29.62
CA VAL A 755 6.10 5.36 -30.43
C VAL A 755 6.14 6.67 -29.63
N ASP A 756 5.95 6.63 -28.31
CA ASP A 756 5.91 7.83 -27.46
C ASP A 756 7.22 8.03 -26.66
N PRO A 757 7.74 9.27 -26.56
CA PRO A 757 9.00 9.54 -25.88
C PRO A 757 8.86 9.46 -24.36
N MET A 758 9.32 8.35 -23.77
CA MET A 758 9.43 8.12 -22.31
C MET A 758 10.55 8.94 -21.64
N ARG A 759 10.74 10.22 -21.98
CA ARG A 759 11.78 11.06 -21.33
C ARG A 759 11.51 11.23 -19.84
N ASP A 760 10.26 11.43 -19.48
CA ASP A 760 9.85 11.64 -18.09
C ASP A 760 10.12 10.38 -17.26
N TYR A 761 9.94 9.18 -17.83
CA TYR A 761 10.30 7.91 -17.17
C TYR A 761 11.80 7.84 -16.84
N PHE A 762 12.67 8.19 -17.77
CA PHE A 762 14.13 8.15 -17.56
C PHE A 762 14.63 9.27 -16.64
N GLN A 763 14.00 10.46 -16.67
CA GLN A 763 14.25 11.53 -15.71
C GLN A 763 13.81 11.15 -14.29
N HIS A 764 12.62 10.55 -14.14
CA HIS A 764 12.12 10.05 -12.86
C HIS A 764 12.98 8.91 -12.28
N ARG A 765 13.62 8.11 -13.16
CA ARG A 765 14.62 7.11 -12.77
C ARG A 765 16.01 7.68 -12.50
N GLY A 766 16.22 8.97 -12.80
CA GLY A 766 17.48 9.69 -12.59
C GLY A 766 18.58 9.31 -13.58
N TRP A 767 18.24 8.71 -14.73
CA TRP A 767 19.22 8.24 -15.72
C TRP A 767 19.61 9.32 -16.75
N ILE A 768 18.81 10.38 -16.84
CA ILE A 768 19.07 11.57 -17.66
C ILE A 768 18.69 12.81 -16.84
N HIS A 769 19.42 13.92 -17.01
CA HIS A 769 19.29 15.09 -16.13
C HIS A 769 18.99 16.39 -16.90
N GLY A 770 18.45 17.41 -16.20
CA GLY A 770 18.22 18.75 -16.74
C GLY A 770 16.90 18.95 -17.51
N ASP A 771 16.67 20.17 -18.01
CA ASP A 771 15.47 20.53 -18.79
C ASP A 771 15.40 19.78 -20.13
N ARG A 772 14.22 19.75 -20.77
CA ARG A 772 13.88 18.91 -21.96
C ARG A 772 14.95 18.79 -23.06
N ASN A 773 15.75 19.84 -23.29
CA ASN A 773 16.81 19.84 -24.30
C ASN A 773 18.13 19.21 -23.83
N VAL A 774 18.45 19.30 -22.53
CA VAL A 774 19.65 18.69 -21.93
C VAL A 774 19.44 17.18 -21.77
N ALA A 775 18.25 16.80 -21.33
CA ALA A 775 17.84 15.40 -21.20
C ALA A 775 17.80 14.63 -22.54
N GLU A 776 17.70 15.35 -23.66
CA GLU A 776 17.77 14.75 -25.00
C GLU A 776 19.18 14.33 -25.38
N GLU A 777 20.19 15.14 -25.06
CA GLU A 777 21.60 14.80 -25.28
C GLU A 777 22.03 13.65 -24.36
N ASP A 778 21.63 13.70 -23.08
CA ASP A 778 21.89 12.63 -22.10
C ASP A 778 21.25 11.30 -22.53
N LEU A 779 20.01 11.33 -23.05
CA LEU A 779 19.33 10.13 -23.54
C LEU A 779 20.03 9.54 -24.77
N ILE A 780 20.51 10.40 -25.68
CA ILE A 780 21.28 9.96 -26.84
C ILE A 780 22.61 9.33 -26.43
N GLU A 781 23.26 9.87 -25.40
CA GLU A 781 24.51 9.32 -24.87
C GLU A 781 24.28 7.99 -24.14
N LEU A 782 23.24 7.90 -23.30
CA LEU A 782 22.77 6.67 -22.66
C LEU A 782 22.53 5.57 -23.71
N LEU A 783 21.72 5.85 -24.73
CA LEU A 783 21.41 4.90 -25.80
C LEU A 783 22.65 4.52 -26.63
N ARG A 784 23.57 5.47 -26.85
CA ARG A 784 24.81 5.21 -27.59
C ARG A 784 25.74 4.28 -26.80
N ASN A 785 25.82 4.45 -25.50
CA ASN A 785 26.60 3.58 -24.62
C ASN A 785 25.98 2.18 -24.56
N ASP A 786 24.67 2.07 -24.36
CA ASP A 786 23.93 0.79 -24.33
C ASP A 786 23.99 0.02 -25.65
N LEU A 787 23.92 0.72 -26.78
CA LEU A 787 23.92 0.10 -28.10
C LEU A 787 25.31 -0.03 -28.72
N SER A 788 26.37 0.40 -28.03
CA SER A 788 27.75 0.48 -28.55
C SER A 788 28.32 -0.87 -29.02
N ALA A 789 27.84 -1.98 -28.46
CA ALA A 789 28.22 -3.36 -28.82
C ALA A 789 27.11 -4.14 -29.55
N SER A 790 26.02 -3.49 -29.96
CA SER A 790 24.86 -4.14 -30.57
C SER A 790 25.08 -4.47 -32.06
N VAL A 791 24.51 -5.59 -32.53
CA VAL A 791 24.53 -5.97 -33.95
C VAL A 791 23.12 -5.85 -34.53
N LEU A 792 22.90 -4.88 -35.43
CA LEU A 792 21.63 -4.72 -36.12
C LEU A 792 21.47 -5.84 -37.17
N THR A 793 20.51 -6.73 -36.96
CA THR A 793 20.19 -7.81 -37.90
C THR A 793 18.79 -7.64 -38.49
N TYR A 794 18.68 -7.65 -39.82
CA TYR A 794 17.40 -7.58 -40.51
C TYR A 794 16.80 -8.99 -40.69
N SER A 795 15.62 -9.22 -40.11
CA SER A 795 14.85 -10.46 -40.27
C SER A 795 13.53 -10.17 -40.99
N ARG A 796 13.29 -10.85 -42.12
CA ARG A 796 12.02 -10.77 -42.86
C ARG A 796 10.81 -11.32 -42.08
N ARG A 797 11.01 -11.99 -40.95
CA ARG A 797 9.96 -12.59 -40.10
C ARG A 797 9.78 -11.89 -38.75
N GLY A 798 10.38 -10.71 -38.55
CA GLY A 798 10.37 -10.02 -37.25
C GLY A 798 11.15 -10.79 -36.16
N SER A 799 10.73 -10.63 -34.90
CA SER A 799 11.32 -11.26 -33.69
C SER A 799 10.97 -12.74 -33.51
N ALA A 800 10.02 -13.28 -34.28
CA ALA A 800 9.54 -14.67 -34.20
C ALA A 800 10.65 -15.78 -34.20
N PRO A 801 11.82 -15.62 -34.86
CA PRO A 801 12.91 -16.60 -34.76
C PRO A 801 13.58 -16.69 -33.39
N PHE A 802 13.37 -15.71 -32.50
CA PHE A 802 14.01 -15.61 -31.18
C PHE A 802 13.08 -16.02 -30.03
N GLU A 803 11.80 -16.31 -30.30
CA GLU A 803 10.80 -16.75 -29.30
C GLU A 803 10.84 -18.26 -29.01
N LYS A 804 11.77 -19.03 -29.61
CA LYS A 804 11.94 -20.46 -29.29
C LYS A 804 13.37 -20.75 -28.85
N PRO A 805 13.59 -21.44 -27.72
CA PRO A 805 14.92 -21.88 -27.33
C PRO A 805 15.46 -22.85 -28.40
N PRO A 806 16.78 -22.93 -28.60
CA PRO A 806 17.36 -23.77 -29.63
C PRO A 806 17.00 -25.23 -29.34
N GLN A 807 16.11 -25.80 -30.16
CA GLN A 807 15.98 -27.25 -30.23
C GLN A 807 17.33 -27.82 -30.69
N GLY A 808 17.80 -28.81 -29.94
CA GLY A 808 19.16 -29.30 -29.96
C GLY A 808 19.73 -29.56 -31.34
N LYS A 809 21.04 -29.30 -31.48
CA LYS A 809 21.83 -29.90 -32.54
C LYS A 809 22.29 -31.28 -32.07
N THR A 810 21.95 -32.26 -32.89
CA THR A 810 22.44 -33.65 -32.99
C THR A 810 23.83 -33.90 -32.46
#